data_AF-A0A5P9IBX5-F1
#
_entry.id   AF-A0A5P9IBX5-F1
#
_cell.length_a   1.000
_cell.length_b   1.000
_cell.length_c   1.000
_cell.angle_alpha   90.00
_cell.angle_beta   90.00
_cell.angle_gamma   90.00
#
_symmetry.space_group_name_H-M   'P 1'
#
loop_
_entity.id
_entity.type
_entity.pdbx_description
1 polymer ?
#
loop_
_entity_poly.entity_id
_entity_poly.type
_entity_poly.pdbx_seq_one_letter_code
_entity_poly.pdbx_strand_id
1 'polypeptide(L)'
;MTKTLPLWAALLFGVICGAVIGTIVAAFYLTLALKTGFHSFDMLALWKASASTRAAHPEAFKVGFGAVGFGAIGLGTLALAWTWKKERDDYGSAHWQSKAELKKNDMLQAPGKGFVCGKLGAPTSKAEFISSTTIPHVMMVAPTRAGKGVGFVIPNLLSFAGSVVVLDVKGENFEKTARLRALNGDEVYRFSPFDWANATHRYNPLSRIAKAPSFAQRFTEVSILADLFLDKDNKTLDTFSEAGKSIFVAACLLAIQRGTPNLGEVNKIVAGGEYKNAQYKTYADEAEEDILRELWTNAASASSRLLTSNIQALMTAGLKQWDNPAVRSATEASDFDFSTFRKTPQSLYIAVSEDHIATLAPLLRLMFADLIASIRLNEPGPDEPWPVMMMIDEFQQMGAMPYLERAIHSLASYGGRVAMIAQSLASLDRIYGPEGRESLENGAGLKLYITPRDQRTVREVSAAVGSTTREAVTRMYGRNKGFLGATSTSARLEERPLLSETEARLMDPDEVIILASPQHPIKASRIKYYDDPSFKDMLARQEGKPFPYPPSVQGVGPWGGDGGDAVGAGEPVKTAERSPVRDRSQRREARAMSVMALEAGRGRPEPETLEREAAVPKEWEAALDRQEDFIEELLGG
;
A
#
# COMPACT_ATOMS: atom_id res chain seq x y z
N MET A 1 -16.48 8.72 34.88
CA MET A 1 -17.03 7.41 34.48
C MET A 1 -17.74 6.80 35.67
N THR A 2 -19.05 6.96 35.78
CA THR A 2 -19.86 6.08 36.64
C THR A 2 -19.99 4.77 35.88
N LYS A 3 -19.21 3.74 36.26
CA LYS A 3 -19.38 2.39 35.69
C LYS A 3 -20.81 1.95 36.00
N THR A 4 -21.65 1.89 34.99
CA THR A 4 -22.97 1.27 35.10
C THR A 4 -22.77 -0.20 35.46
N LEU A 5 -23.57 -0.71 36.41
CA LEU A 5 -23.56 -2.14 36.74
C LEU A 5 -23.89 -2.94 35.47
N PRO A 6 -23.17 -4.06 35.20
CA PRO A 6 -23.53 -4.90 34.06
C PRO A 6 -24.96 -5.42 34.22
N LEU A 7 -25.70 -5.57 33.11
CA LEU A 7 -27.14 -5.89 33.09
C LEU A 7 -27.53 -7.07 34.00
N TRP A 8 -26.69 -8.12 34.03
CA TRP A 8 -26.91 -9.29 34.89
C TRP A 8 -26.82 -8.97 36.39
N ALA A 9 -25.88 -8.09 36.78
CA ALA A 9 -25.71 -7.68 38.17
C ALA A 9 -26.84 -6.74 38.62
N ALA A 10 -27.30 -5.86 37.73
CA ALA A 10 -28.45 -5.00 37.99
C ALA A 10 -29.75 -5.81 38.14
N LEU A 11 -29.95 -6.82 37.29
CA LEU A 11 -31.08 -7.75 37.39
C LEU A 11 -31.06 -8.52 38.71
N LEU A 12 -29.92 -9.12 39.08
CA LEU A 12 -29.78 -9.85 40.35
C LEU A 12 -30.02 -8.94 41.56
N PHE A 13 -29.46 -7.74 41.56
CA PHE A 13 -29.68 -6.77 42.62
C PHE A 13 -31.15 -6.37 42.74
N GLY A 14 -31.82 -6.09 41.61
CA GLY A 14 -33.25 -5.78 41.56
C GLY A 14 -34.12 -6.92 42.08
N VAL A 15 -33.80 -8.16 41.70
CA VAL A 15 -34.50 -9.37 42.17
C VAL A 15 -34.34 -9.56 43.68
N ILE A 16 -33.12 -9.38 44.22
CA ILE A 16 -32.85 -9.53 45.66
C ILE A 16 -33.59 -8.45 46.45
N CYS A 17 -33.46 -7.18 46.06
CA CYS A 17 -34.19 -6.08 46.71
C CYS A 17 -35.70 -6.27 46.62
N GLY A 18 -36.20 -6.75 45.48
CA GLY A 18 -37.60 -7.09 45.26
C GLY A 18 -38.10 -8.22 46.16
N ALA A 19 -37.31 -9.27 46.33
CA ALA A 19 -37.65 -10.37 47.23
C ALA A 19 -37.66 -9.93 48.70
N VAL A 20 -36.73 -9.06 49.12
CA VAL A 20 -36.69 -8.52 50.49
C VAL A 20 -37.91 -7.65 50.76
N ILE A 21 -38.21 -6.69 49.87
CA ILE A 21 -39.39 -5.82 50.02
C ILE A 21 -40.68 -6.65 49.96
N GLY A 22 -40.77 -7.59 49.02
CA GLY A 22 -41.90 -8.50 48.91
C GLY A 22 -42.08 -9.37 50.16
N THR A 23 -41.00 -9.77 50.83
CA THR A 23 -41.04 -10.53 52.08
C THR A 23 -41.63 -9.69 53.23
N ILE A 24 -41.23 -8.42 53.32
CA ILE A 24 -41.74 -7.49 54.33
C ILE A 24 -43.23 -7.21 54.11
N VAL A 25 -43.64 -6.99 52.87
CA VAL A 25 -45.05 -6.78 52.50
C VAL A 25 -45.88 -8.04 52.76
N ALA A 26 -45.34 -9.22 52.44
CA ALA A 26 -45.99 -10.50 52.71
C ALA A 26 -46.14 -10.76 54.22
N ALA A 27 -45.13 -10.42 55.03
CA ALA A 27 -45.20 -10.52 56.48
C ALA A 27 -46.26 -9.57 57.08
N PHE A 28 -46.38 -8.36 56.55
CA PHE A 28 -47.40 -7.40 56.96
C PHE A 28 -48.80 -7.89 56.61
N TYR A 29 -48.98 -8.40 55.39
CA TYR A 29 -50.22 -9.04 54.96
C TYR A 29 -50.59 -10.24 55.83
N LEU A 30 -49.64 -11.13 56.14
CA LEU A 30 -49.87 -12.29 57.00
C LEU A 30 -50.29 -11.91 58.41
N THR A 31 -49.70 -10.85 58.97
CA THR A 31 -50.05 -10.34 60.31
C THR A 31 -51.50 -9.85 60.35
N LEU A 32 -51.97 -9.22 59.27
CA LEU A 32 -53.37 -8.81 59.12
C LEU A 32 -54.30 -9.99 58.85
N ALA A 33 -53.92 -10.90 57.96
CA ALA A 33 -54.72 -12.05 57.54
C ALA A 33 -54.93 -13.07 58.68
N LEU A 34 -53.90 -13.26 59.52
CA LEU A 34 -53.94 -14.17 60.67
C LEU A 34 -54.44 -13.50 61.97
N LYS A 35 -54.73 -12.19 61.93
CA LYS A 35 -55.21 -11.39 63.07
C LYS A 35 -54.33 -11.50 64.33
N THR A 36 -53.03 -11.68 64.18
CA THR A 36 -52.08 -11.90 65.29
C THR A 36 -51.73 -10.61 66.06
N GLY A 37 -52.06 -9.43 65.50
CA GLY A 37 -51.80 -8.13 66.11
C GLY A 37 -50.37 -7.61 65.84
N PHE A 38 -50.20 -6.29 65.81
CA PHE A 38 -48.93 -5.65 65.42
C PHE A 38 -47.79 -5.82 66.44
N HIS A 39 -48.12 -6.20 67.68
CA HIS A 39 -47.12 -6.43 68.73
C HIS A 39 -46.23 -7.65 68.46
N SER A 40 -46.64 -8.58 67.59
CA SER A 40 -45.89 -9.77 67.21
C SER A 40 -45.40 -9.73 65.76
N PHE A 41 -45.21 -8.54 65.18
CA PHE A 41 -44.77 -8.41 63.80
C PHE A 41 -43.31 -8.90 63.63
N ASP A 42 -43.11 -9.89 62.76
CA ASP A 42 -41.79 -10.37 62.35
C ASP A 42 -41.67 -10.24 60.83
N MET A 43 -40.65 -9.51 60.36
CA MET A 43 -40.38 -9.31 58.93
C MET A 43 -40.10 -10.62 58.18
N LEU A 44 -39.74 -11.69 58.90
CA LEU A 44 -39.50 -13.02 58.34
C LEU A 44 -40.63 -14.02 58.66
N ALA A 45 -41.80 -13.55 59.10
CA ALA A 45 -42.94 -14.40 59.48
C ALA A 45 -43.34 -15.41 58.38
N LEU A 46 -43.27 -15.00 57.11
CA LEU A 46 -43.51 -15.87 55.95
C LEU A 46 -42.60 -17.12 55.96
N TRP A 47 -41.32 -16.92 56.27
CA TRP A 47 -40.28 -17.94 56.22
C TRP A 47 -40.23 -18.80 57.49
N LYS A 48 -40.54 -18.21 58.65
CA LYS A 48 -40.52 -18.88 59.97
C LYS A 48 -41.81 -19.62 60.33
N ALA A 49 -42.89 -19.44 59.57
CA ALA A 49 -44.16 -20.13 59.83
C ALA A 49 -44.00 -21.66 59.83
N SER A 50 -44.57 -22.32 60.86
CA SER A 50 -44.55 -23.77 60.98
C SER A 50 -45.41 -24.46 59.92
N ALA A 51 -45.15 -25.75 59.66
CA ALA A 51 -45.90 -26.53 58.69
C ALA A 51 -47.40 -26.60 59.02
N SER A 52 -47.77 -26.62 60.30
CA SER A 52 -49.16 -26.62 60.74
C SER A 52 -49.88 -25.29 60.46
N THR A 53 -49.22 -24.15 60.69
CA THR A 53 -49.78 -22.82 60.41
C THR A 53 -49.97 -22.59 58.90
N ARG A 54 -49.03 -23.08 58.07
CA ARG A 54 -49.15 -23.03 56.62
C ARG A 54 -50.30 -23.91 56.10
N ALA A 55 -50.48 -25.10 56.67
CA ALA A 55 -51.56 -26.02 56.30
C ALA A 55 -52.95 -25.51 56.71
N ALA A 56 -53.05 -24.75 57.81
CA ALA A 56 -54.30 -24.17 58.29
C ALA A 56 -54.80 -22.98 57.45
N HIS A 57 -53.89 -22.22 56.83
CA HIS A 57 -54.22 -21.02 56.03
C HIS A 57 -53.53 -21.01 54.67
N PRO A 58 -53.78 -22.00 53.80
CA PRO A 58 -53.04 -22.19 52.55
C PRO A 58 -53.18 -20.99 51.60
N GLU A 59 -54.37 -20.36 51.54
CA GLU A 59 -54.62 -19.22 50.67
C GLU A 59 -53.84 -17.96 51.10
N ALA A 60 -53.70 -17.70 52.40
CA ALA A 60 -52.94 -16.56 52.91
C ALA A 60 -51.44 -16.68 52.60
N PHE A 61 -50.88 -17.89 52.70
CA PHE A 61 -49.48 -18.15 52.35
C PHE A 61 -49.24 -18.15 50.84
N LYS A 62 -50.19 -18.62 50.01
CA LYS A 62 -50.11 -18.47 48.54
C LYS A 62 -50.02 -17.00 48.13
N VAL A 63 -50.85 -16.13 48.72
CA VAL A 63 -50.79 -14.68 48.49
C VAL A 63 -49.47 -14.09 48.99
N GLY A 64 -48.99 -14.51 50.16
CA GLY A 64 -47.69 -14.09 50.70
C GLY A 64 -46.50 -14.44 49.81
N PHE A 65 -46.40 -15.69 49.35
CA PHE A 65 -45.36 -16.09 48.39
C PHE A 65 -45.53 -15.44 47.02
N GLY A 66 -46.78 -15.22 46.59
CA GLY A 66 -47.11 -14.45 45.39
C GLY A 66 -46.60 -13.01 45.46
N ALA A 67 -46.71 -12.35 46.61
CA ALA A 67 -46.20 -10.99 46.83
C ALA A 67 -44.66 -10.92 46.77
N VAL A 68 -43.95 -11.94 47.28
CA VAL A 68 -42.49 -12.06 47.14
C VAL A 68 -42.10 -12.24 45.67
N GLY A 69 -42.76 -13.16 44.95
CA GLY A 69 -42.52 -13.39 43.52
C GLY A 69 -42.79 -12.14 42.67
N PHE A 70 -43.89 -11.45 42.94
CA PHE A 70 -44.25 -10.21 42.25
C PHE A 70 -43.25 -9.08 42.53
N GLY A 71 -42.81 -8.92 43.79
CA GLY A 71 -41.78 -7.94 44.15
C GLY A 71 -40.43 -8.22 43.47
N ALA A 72 -40.00 -9.48 43.46
CA ALA A 72 -38.77 -9.92 42.81
C ALA A 72 -38.79 -9.70 41.29
N ILE A 73 -39.88 -10.09 40.62
CA ILE A 73 -40.06 -9.89 39.17
C ILE A 73 -40.22 -8.41 38.85
N GLY A 74 -41.01 -7.66 39.62
CA GLY A 74 -41.28 -6.24 39.38
C GLY A 74 -40.03 -5.37 39.53
N LEU A 75 -39.26 -5.53 40.60
CA LEU A 75 -38.02 -4.76 40.78
C LEU A 75 -36.87 -5.30 39.91
N GLY A 76 -36.85 -6.59 39.58
CA GLY A 76 -35.93 -7.15 38.58
C GLY A 76 -36.14 -6.56 37.19
N THR A 77 -37.39 -6.52 36.72
CA THR A 77 -37.74 -5.94 35.40
C THR A 77 -37.52 -4.43 35.38
N LEU A 78 -37.81 -3.71 36.47
CA LEU A 78 -37.56 -2.27 36.56
C LEU A 78 -36.06 -1.94 36.61
N ALA A 79 -35.26 -2.72 37.35
CA ALA A 79 -33.80 -2.58 37.34
C ALA A 79 -33.21 -2.88 35.95
N LEU A 80 -33.73 -3.91 35.27
CA LEU A 80 -33.35 -4.23 33.89
C LEU A 80 -33.71 -3.08 32.94
N ALA A 81 -34.95 -2.59 32.97
CA ALA A 81 -35.41 -1.49 32.12
C ALA A 81 -34.63 -0.19 32.36
N TRP A 82 -34.26 0.09 33.62
CA TRP A 82 -33.54 1.32 33.96
C TRP A 82 -32.05 1.25 33.59
N THR A 83 -31.46 0.05 33.61
CA THR A 83 -30.08 -0.19 33.16
C THR A 83 -29.96 -0.45 31.66
N TRP A 84 -31.07 -0.80 31.00
CA TRP A 84 -31.20 -0.86 29.55
C TRP A 84 -31.30 0.55 28.95
N LYS A 85 -30.33 1.42 29.26
CA LYS A 85 -30.09 2.63 28.47
C LYS A 85 -29.51 2.19 27.14
N LYS A 86 -30.32 2.26 26.09
CA LYS A 86 -29.84 2.23 24.70
C LYS A 86 -28.89 3.42 24.54
N GLU A 87 -27.64 3.16 24.11
CA GLU A 87 -26.76 4.24 23.65
C GLU A 87 -27.51 5.01 22.57
N ARG A 88 -27.68 6.31 22.80
CA ARG A 88 -28.42 7.20 21.90
C ARG A 88 -27.41 7.86 20.99
N ASP A 89 -27.41 7.46 19.72
CA ASP A 89 -26.54 8.00 18.68
C ASP A 89 -27.23 9.15 17.93
N ASP A 90 -27.91 10.03 18.69
CA ASP A 90 -28.80 11.07 18.13
C ASP A 90 -28.08 12.05 17.18
N TYR A 91 -26.75 12.16 17.29
CA TYR A 91 -25.90 13.07 16.52
C TYR A 91 -24.76 12.36 15.74
N GLY A 92 -24.82 11.03 15.62
CA GLY A 92 -23.82 10.22 14.91
C GLY A 92 -23.25 9.09 15.76
N SER A 93 -22.86 8.01 15.08
CA SER A 93 -22.39 6.74 15.66
C SER A 93 -20.94 6.39 15.29
N ALA A 94 -20.18 7.34 14.73
CA ALA A 94 -18.79 7.08 14.37
C ALA A 94 -17.97 6.73 15.61
N HIS A 95 -17.18 5.65 15.54
CA HIS A 95 -16.25 5.25 16.57
C HIS A 95 -15.05 4.54 15.95
N TRP A 96 -13.96 4.37 16.71
CA TRP A 96 -12.80 3.61 16.26
C TRP A 96 -13.09 2.13 16.35
N GLN A 97 -12.82 1.37 15.28
CA GLN A 97 -13.06 -0.07 15.28
C GLN A 97 -12.35 -0.77 16.44
N SER A 98 -13.10 -1.59 17.17
CA SER A 98 -12.58 -2.52 18.16
C SER A 98 -11.89 -3.73 17.50
N LYS A 99 -11.08 -4.47 18.25
CA LYS A 99 -10.46 -5.72 17.76
C LYS A 99 -11.51 -6.73 17.23
N ALA A 100 -12.69 -6.80 17.86
CA ALA A 100 -13.75 -7.69 17.44
C ALA A 100 -14.33 -7.28 16.08
N GLU A 101 -14.49 -5.98 15.84
CA GLU A 101 -14.96 -5.44 14.56
C GLU A 101 -13.93 -5.61 13.46
N LEU A 102 -12.65 -5.35 13.75
CA LEU A 102 -11.56 -5.59 12.81
C LEU A 102 -11.52 -7.06 12.36
N LYS A 103 -11.74 -7.99 13.28
CA LYS A 103 -11.82 -9.42 12.94
C LYS A 103 -13.07 -9.73 12.11
N LYS A 104 -14.22 -9.16 12.46
CA LYS A 104 -15.49 -9.34 11.72
C LYS A 104 -15.41 -8.77 10.30
N ASN A 105 -14.64 -7.70 10.12
CA ASN A 105 -14.50 -6.96 8.87
C ASN A 105 -13.28 -7.41 8.04
N ASP A 106 -12.67 -8.55 8.38
CA ASP A 106 -11.51 -9.12 7.68
C ASP A 106 -10.30 -8.17 7.56
N MET A 107 -10.06 -7.36 8.60
CA MET A 107 -8.95 -6.39 8.68
C MET A 107 -7.74 -6.89 9.49
N LEU A 108 -7.75 -8.15 9.94
CA LEU A 108 -6.65 -8.80 10.67
C LEU A 108 -6.12 -10.03 9.94
N GLN A 109 -6.03 -9.96 8.61
CA GLN A 109 -5.50 -11.05 7.80
C GLN A 109 -3.97 -11.15 7.91
N ALA A 110 -3.43 -12.35 7.72
CA ALA A 110 -1.98 -12.53 7.69
C ALA A 110 -1.33 -11.72 6.55
N PRO A 111 -0.12 -11.17 6.75
CA PRO A 111 0.67 -10.59 5.67
C PRO A 111 0.90 -11.57 4.52
N GLY A 112 1.03 -11.07 3.29
CA GLY A 112 1.27 -11.91 2.11
C GLY A 112 0.40 -11.51 0.92
N LYS A 113 -0.92 -11.70 1.04
CA LYS A 113 -1.84 -11.48 -0.09
C LYS A 113 -2.46 -10.08 -0.14
N GLY A 114 -2.31 -9.29 0.92
CA GLY A 114 -2.92 -7.98 1.09
C GLY A 114 -1.92 -6.94 1.55
N PHE A 115 -2.36 -5.68 1.62
CA PHE A 115 -1.53 -4.60 2.13
C PHE A 115 -1.49 -4.61 3.66
N VAL A 116 -0.28 -4.53 4.19
CA VAL A 116 0.01 -4.32 5.61
C VAL A 116 -0.03 -2.80 5.87
N CYS A 117 -1.07 -2.36 6.56
CA CYS A 117 -1.43 -0.93 6.68
C CYS A 117 -1.12 -0.32 8.06
N GLY A 118 -0.90 -1.15 9.08
CA GLY A 118 -0.65 -0.70 10.45
C GLY A 118 -0.56 -1.87 11.42
N LYS A 119 -0.51 -1.58 12.73
CA LYS A 119 -0.38 -2.58 13.79
C LYS A 119 -1.26 -2.26 14.99
N LEU A 120 -1.84 -3.28 15.62
CA LEU A 120 -2.72 -3.13 16.79
C LEU A 120 -2.00 -2.81 18.11
N GLY A 121 -0.68 -2.92 18.14
CA GLY A 121 0.13 -2.64 19.33
C GLY A 121 1.41 -1.90 18.97
N ALA A 122 2.26 -1.70 19.97
CA ALA A 122 3.54 -1.01 19.79
C ALA A 122 4.37 -1.63 18.65
N PRO A 123 5.18 -0.84 17.92
CA PRO A 123 5.98 -1.34 16.81
C PRO A 123 6.83 -2.57 17.15
N THR A 124 7.39 -2.61 18.36
CA THR A 124 8.24 -3.71 18.88
C THR A 124 7.49 -4.96 19.32
N SER A 125 6.16 -4.91 19.44
CA SER A 125 5.35 -6.04 19.94
C SER A 125 5.18 -7.13 18.88
N LYS A 126 4.64 -8.30 19.24
CA LYS A 126 4.19 -9.33 18.28
C LYS A 126 2.69 -9.20 17.96
N ALA A 127 2.11 -8.01 18.14
CA ALA A 127 0.70 -7.77 17.86
C ALA A 127 0.37 -7.96 16.37
N GLU A 128 -0.89 -8.29 16.10
CA GLU A 128 -1.41 -8.47 14.74
C GLU A 128 -1.30 -7.19 13.92
N PHE A 129 -1.05 -7.38 12.61
CA PHE A 129 -1.08 -6.31 11.64
C PHE A 129 -2.51 -6.02 11.19
N ILE A 130 -2.76 -4.77 10.81
CA ILE A 130 -3.96 -4.38 10.07
C ILE A 130 -3.71 -4.68 8.60
N SER A 131 -4.42 -5.66 8.06
CA SER A 131 -4.28 -6.12 6.68
C SER A 131 -5.58 -6.75 6.21
N SER A 132 -5.92 -6.52 4.95
CA SER A 132 -7.07 -7.11 4.28
C SER A 132 -6.64 -7.75 2.96
N THR A 133 -7.15 -8.94 2.68
CA THR A 133 -6.97 -9.61 1.39
C THR A 133 -8.10 -9.29 0.41
N THR A 134 -9.20 -8.71 0.89
CA THR A 134 -10.39 -8.40 0.10
C THR A 134 -10.38 -6.98 -0.44
N ILE A 135 -9.65 -6.06 0.20
CA ILE A 135 -9.48 -4.68 -0.28
C ILE A 135 -8.13 -4.57 -1.01
N PRO A 136 -8.14 -4.49 -2.35
CA PRO A 136 -6.96 -4.74 -3.18
C PRO A 136 -6.13 -3.50 -3.46
N HIS A 137 -6.61 -2.31 -3.14
CA HIS A 137 -5.97 -1.05 -3.48
C HIS A 137 -5.80 -0.19 -2.21
N VAL A 138 -4.84 0.73 -2.24
CA VAL A 138 -4.52 1.64 -1.14
C VAL A 138 -4.16 3.01 -1.73
N MET A 139 -4.80 4.05 -1.21
CA MET A 139 -4.34 5.43 -1.33
C MET A 139 -3.70 5.84 0.01
N MET A 140 -2.41 6.15 0.00
CA MET A 140 -1.72 6.71 1.17
C MET A 140 -1.44 8.19 0.97
N VAL A 141 -1.81 9.01 1.95
CA VAL A 141 -1.42 10.41 2.03
C VAL A 141 -0.44 10.57 3.19
N ALA A 142 0.83 10.83 2.84
CA ALA A 142 1.92 10.93 3.80
C ALA A 142 2.86 12.09 3.42
N PRO A 143 2.98 13.13 4.26
CA PRO A 143 3.91 14.23 4.03
C PRO A 143 5.37 13.78 3.90
N THR A 144 6.22 14.66 3.37
CA THR A 144 7.65 14.40 3.31
C THR A 144 8.24 14.12 4.69
N ARG A 145 9.10 13.10 4.76
CA ARG A 145 9.70 12.58 6.01
C ARG A 145 8.69 12.06 7.05
N ALA A 146 7.45 11.73 6.65
CA ALA A 146 6.47 11.07 7.53
C ALA A 146 6.73 9.57 7.73
N GLY A 147 7.81 9.02 7.14
CA GLY A 147 8.16 7.60 7.29
C GLY A 147 7.30 6.64 6.48
N LYS A 148 6.77 7.06 5.32
CA LYS A 148 6.05 6.19 4.36
C LYS A 148 6.84 4.91 4.01
N GLY A 149 8.15 5.05 3.78
CA GLY A 149 9.06 3.93 3.51
C GLY A 149 9.14 2.96 4.69
N VAL A 150 9.26 3.52 5.90
CA VAL A 150 9.43 2.78 7.16
C VAL A 150 8.19 1.98 7.55
N GLY A 151 7.01 2.59 7.43
CA GLY A 151 5.77 2.03 7.96
C GLY A 151 4.87 1.36 6.95
N PHE A 152 5.12 1.50 5.65
CA PHE A 152 4.25 0.96 4.62
C PHE A 152 5.00 0.34 3.44
N VAL A 153 5.84 1.10 2.73
CA VAL A 153 6.48 0.60 1.48
C VAL A 153 7.34 -0.63 1.74
N ILE A 154 8.37 -0.51 2.59
CA ILE A 154 9.30 -1.61 2.89
C ILE A 154 8.58 -2.81 3.53
N PRO A 155 7.72 -2.64 4.57
CA PRO A 155 6.92 -3.75 5.11
C PRO A 155 6.14 -4.54 4.05
N ASN A 156 5.48 -3.85 3.12
CA ASN A 156 4.71 -4.50 2.05
C ASN A 156 5.61 -5.22 1.06
N LEU A 157 6.72 -4.60 0.64
CA LEU A 157 7.67 -5.25 -0.28
C LEU A 157 8.36 -6.49 0.32
N LEU A 158 8.62 -6.51 1.62
CA LEU A 158 9.21 -7.67 2.30
C LEU A 158 8.19 -8.79 2.54
N SER A 159 6.92 -8.44 2.78
CA SER A 159 5.90 -9.42 3.19
C SER A 159 5.01 -9.92 2.06
N PHE A 160 4.90 -9.21 0.94
CA PHE A 160 3.96 -9.54 -0.13
C PHE A 160 4.37 -10.81 -0.90
N ALA A 161 3.45 -11.78 -0.97
CA ALA A 161 3.58 -13.07 -1.63
C ALA A 161 2.93 -13.01 -3.02
N GLY A 162 3.71 -12.60 -4.00
CA GLY A 162 3.31 -12.36 -5.39
C GLY A 162 4.25 -11.37 -6.06
N SER A 163 3.99 -11.05 -7.32
CA SER A 163 4.86 -10.17 -8.10
C SER A 163 4.72 -8.71 -7.70
N VAL A 164 5.78 -7.95 -7.83
CA VAL A 164 5.81 -6.52 -7.48
C VAL A 164 6.37 -5.67 -8.62
N VAL A 165 5.75 -4.53 -8.86
CA VAL A 165 6.28 -3.47 -9.74
C VAL A 165 6.35 -2.19 -8.93
N VAL A 166 7.55 -1.68 -8.73
CA VAL A 166 7.83 -0.61 -7.76
C VAL A 166 8.41 0.59 -8.48
N LEU A 167 7.74 1.74 -8.41
CA LEU A 167 8.38 3.02 -8.71
C LEU A 167 9.21 3.43 -7.49
N ASP A 168 10.53 3.37 -7.62
CA ASP A 168 11.49 3.62 -6.55
C ASP A 168 12.29 4.90 -6.85
N VAL A 169 11.78 6.02 -6.35
CA VAL A 169 12.36 7.34 -6.64
C VAL A 169 13.75 7.52 -6.01
N LYS A 170 14.08 6.73 -4.99
CA LYS A 170 15.32 6.89 -4.18
C LYS A 170 16.29 5.72 -4.27
N GLY A 171 15.88 4.60 -4.88
CA GLY A 171 16.64 3.35 -4.90
C GLY A 171 16.58 2.57 -3.57
N GLU A 172 16.00 3.15 -2.51
CA GLU A 172 16.00 2.54 -1.17
C GLU A 172 15.14 1.28 -1.09
N ASN A 173 14.12 1.17 -1.95
CA ASN A 173 13.26 0.00 -1.98
C ASN A 173 14.02 -1.21 -2.54
N PHE A 174 14.75 -1.02 -3.64
CA PHE A 174 15.61 -2.06 -4.20
C PHE A 174 16.67 -2.50 -3.18
N GLU A 175 17.40 -1.55 -2.59
CA GLU A 175 18.49 -1.83 -1.65
C GLU A 175 18.07 -2.65 -0.42
N LYS A 176 16.86 -2.39 0.09
CA LYS A 176 16.35 -2.99 1.32
C LYS A 176 15.56 -4.27 1.11
N THR A 177 15.09 -4.55 -0.10
CA THR A 177 14.10 -5.64 -0.31
C THR A 177 14.47 -6.62 -1.41
N ALA A 178 15.21 -6.19 -2.44
CA ALA A 178 15.48 -7.02 -3.63
C ALA A 178 16.16 -8.36 -3.30
N ARG A 179 17.10 -8.36 -2.35
CA ARG A 179 17.82 -9.57 -1.94
C ARG A 179 16.91 -10.59 -1.26
N LEU A 180 16.02 -10.15 -0.38
CA LEU A 180 15.05 -11.06 0.24
C LEU A 180 14.06 -11.59 -0.79
N ARG A 181 13.62 -10.76 -1.74
CA ARG A 181 12.72 -11.20 -2.81
C ARG A 181 13.39 -12.28 -3.67
N ALA A 182 14.65 -12.09 -4.06
CA ALA A 182 15.43 -13.12 -4.74
C ALA A 182 15.57 -14.41 -3.90
N LEU A 183 15.83 -14.29 -2.58
CA LEU A 183 15.90 -15.46 -1.68
C LEU A 183 14.56 -16.20 -1.54
N ASN A 184 13.43 -15.51 -1.72
CA ASN A 184 12.10 -16.10 -1.71
C ASN A 184 11.73 -16.74 -3.05
N GLY A 185 12.61 -16.67 -4.06
CA GLY A 185 12.43 -17.29 -5.37
C GLY A 185 11.91 -16.35 -6.46
N ASP A 186 11.81 -15.05 -6.20
CA ASP A 186 11.42 -14.08 -7.23
C ASP A 186 12.52 -13.91 -8.28
N GLU A 187 12.13 -13.81 -9.56
CA GLU A 187 12.98 -13.20 -10.58
C GLU A 187 13.01 -11.68 -10.36
N VAL A 188 14.18 -11.13 -10.05
CA VAL A 188 14.32 -9.71 -9.69
C VAL A 188 14.93 -8.91 -10.82
N TYR A 189 14.15 -7.96 -11.34
CA TYR A 189 14.49 -7.02 -12.38
C TYR A 189 14.67 -5.60 -11.82
N ARG A 190 15.59 -4.84 -12.41
CA ARG A 190 15.86 -3.45 -12.08
C ARG A 190 15.99 -2.62 -13.35
N PHE A 191 15.13 -1.63 -13.49
CA PHE A 191 15.15 -0.65 -14.58
C PHE A 191 15.63 0.70 -14.05
N SER A 192 16.83 1.12 -14.46
CA SER A 192 17.46 2.38 -14.06
C SER A 192 18.38 2.90 -15.17
N PRO A 193 17.83 3.54 -16.22
CA PRO A 193 18.59 3.91 -17.42
C PRO A 193 19.67 4.98 -17.18
N PHE A 194 19.64 5.69 -16.05
CA PHE A 194 20.58 6.76 -15.71
C PHE A 194 21.44 6.45 -14.47
N ASP A 195 21.50 5.19 -14.04
CA ASP A 195 22.47 4.76 -13.04
C ASP A 195 23.79 4.40 -13.72
N TRP A 196 24.81 5.23 -13.51
CA TRP A 196 26.11 5.03 -14.14
C TRP A 196 27.07 4.07 -13.48
N ALA A 197 26.73 3.61 -12.28
CA ALA A 197 27.56 2.66 -11.55
C ALA A 197 27.13 1.21 -11.79
N ASN A 198 25.86 0.95 -12.10
CA ASN A 198 25.32 -0.40 -12.20
C ASN A 198 24.51 -0.61 -13.48
N ALA A 199 24.53 -1.84 -13.98
CA ALA A 199 23.73 -2.22 -15.15
C ALA A 199 22.21 -2.12 -14.89
N THR A 200 21.46 -1.93 -15.97
CA THR A 200 19.99 -1.88 -16.00
C THR A 200 19.44 -2.99 -16.87
N HIS A 201 18.31 -3.57 -16.47
CA HIS A 201 17.49 -4.38 -17.36
C HIS A 201 16.80 -3.48 -18.38
N ARG A 202 16.38 -4.09 -19.49
CA ARG A 202 15.78 -3.42 -20.63
C ARG A 202 14.28 -3.68 -20.70
N TYR A 203 13.56 -2.68 -21.19
CA TYR A 203 12.12 -2.74 -21.43
C TYR A 203 11.79 -2.06 -22.75
N ASN A 204 11.23 -2.83 -23.69
CA ASN A 204 10.80 -2.34 -24.98
C ASN A 204 9.26 -2.33 -25.08
N PRO A 205 8.63 -1.14 -25.14
CA PRO A 205 7.17 -1.00 -25.24
C PRO A 205 6.54 -1.64 -26.49
N LEU A 206 7.30 -1.82 -27.57
CA LEU A 206 6.81 -2.41 -28.81
C LEU A 206 6.98 -3.94 -28.87
N SER A 207 7.67 -4.54 -27.90
CA SER A 207 7.99 -5.97 -27.91
C SER A 207 6.75 -6.87 -27.93
N ARG A 208 5.75 -6.59 -27.07
CA ARG A 208 4.48 -7.33 -27.03
C ARG A 208 3.67 -7.12 -28.32
N ILE A 209 3.62 -5.88 -28.79
CA ILE A 209 2.86 -5.49 -29.98
C ILE A 209 3.43 -6.17 -31.23
N ALA A 210 4.76 -6.22 -31.37
CA ALA A 210 5.42 -6.86 -32.50
C ALA A 210 5.09 -8.36 -32.61
N LYS A 211 4.82 -9.03 -31.48
CA LYS A 211 4.40 -10.44 -31.43
C LYS A 211 2.92 -10.66 -31.78
N ALA A 212 2.12 -9.61 -31.94
CA ALA A 212 0.70 -9.78 -32.26
C ALA A 212 0.51 -10.39 -33.66
N PRO A 213 -0.40 -11.38 -33.82
CA PRO A 213 -0.48 -12.24 -34.99
C PRO A 213 -0.88 -11.50 -36.28
N SER A 214 -1.74 -10.50 -36.21
CA SER A 214 -2.25 -9.79 -37.39
C SER A 214 -1.84 -8.33 -37.44
N PHE A 215 -1.72 -7.78 -38.65
CA PHE A 215 -1.48 -6.35 -38.85
C PHE A 215 -2.57 -5.49 -38.18
N ALA A 216 -3.83 -5.90 -38.27
CA ALA A 216 -4.95 -5.18 -37.63
C ALA A 216 -4.78 -5.09 -36.11
N GLN A 217 -4.38 -6.18 -35.44
CA GLN A 217 -4.12 -6.15 -34.00
C GLN A 217 -2.92 -5.25 -33.67
N ARG A 218 -1.83 -5.34 -34.45
CA ARG A 218 -0.68 -4.43 -34.29
C ARG A 218 -1.10 -2.97 -34.43
N PHE A 219 -1.91 -2.65 -35.43
CA PHE A 219 -2.43 -1.30 -35.66
C PHE A 219 -3.24 -0.78 -34.46
N THR A 220 -4.17 -1.59 -33.95
CA THR A 220 -4.99 -1.24 -32.79
C THR A 220 -4.13 -0.99 -31.54
N GLU A 221 -3.21 -1.91 -31.23
CA GLU A 221 -2.35 -1.80 -30.05
C GLU A 221 -1.39 -0.60 -30.13
N VAL A 222 -0.80 -0.33 -31.31
CA VAL A 222 0.02 0.87 -31.53
C VAL A 222 -0.81 2.14 -31.37
N SER A 223 -2.07 2.16 -31.84
CA SER A 223 -2.95 3.32 -31.68
C SER A 223 -3.25 3.60 -30.22
N ILE A 224 -3.55 2.56 -29.43
CA ILE A 224 -3.72 2.68 -27.98
C ILE A 224 -2.43 3.19 -27.32
N LEU A 225 -1.27 2.65 -27.71
CA LEU A 225 0.03 3.12 -27.22
C LEU A 225 0.26 4.60 -27.56
N ALA A 226 -0.09 5.02 -28.77
CA ALA A 226 0.04 6.41 -29.21
C ALA A 226 -0.81 7.36 -28.35
N ASP A 227 -2.06 7.00 -28.06
CA ASP A 227 -2.90 7.77 -27.16
C ASP A 227 -2.27 7.84 -25.76
N LEU A 228 -1.80 6.73 -25.20
CA LEU A 228 -1.19 6.71 -23.87
C LEU A 228 0.13 7.50 -23.78
N PHE A 229 0.93 7.46 -24.84
CA PHE A 229 2.24 8.11 -24.89
C PHE A 229 2.13 9.62 -25.12
N LEU A 230 1.23 10.02 -26.03
CA LEU A 230 1.13 11.38 -26.56
C LEU A 230 0.09 12.24 -25.85
N ASP A 231 -0.79 11.64 -25.03
CA ASP A 231 -1.74 12.39 -24.22
C ASP A 231 -0.98 13.17 -23.13
N LYS A 232 -1.05 14.49 -23.26
CA LYS A 232 -0.55 15.47 -22.30
C LYS A 232 -1.76 16.12 -21.65
N ASP A 233 -1.77 16.05 -20.33
CA ASP A 233 -2.50 16.90 -19.40
C ASP A 233 -3.73 17.61 -19.98
N ASN A 234 -4.88 16.97 -19.72
CA ASN A 234 -6.21 17.55 -19.73
C ASN A 234 -6.20 19.09 -19.59
N LYS A 235 -6.70 19.75 -20.65
CA LYS A 235 -7.32 21.09 -20.68
C LYS A 235 -6.53 22.29 -21.25
N THR A 236 -5.28 22.20 -21.69
CA THR A 236 -4.61 23.41 -22.26
C THR A 236 -3.93 23.29 -23.61
N LEU A 237 -3.87 22.11 -24.24
CA LEU A 237 -3.36 21.98 -25.61
C LEU A 237 -4.20 20.96 -26.40
N ASP A 238 -5.36 21.38 -26.90
CA ASP A 238 -6.08 20.76 -28.04
C ASP A 238 -5.26 20.82 -29.36
N THR A 239 -3.95 21.01 -29.27
CA THR A 239 -3.03 21.26 -30.39
C THR A 239 -2.12 20.07 -30.66
N PHE A 240 -2.50 18.86 -30.21
CA PHE A 240 -1.89 17.66 -30.78
C PHE A 240 -2.72 17.24 -32.01
N SER A 241 -2.19 17.51 -33.19
CA SER A 241 -2.87 17.15 -34.43
C SER A 241 -2.96 15.63 -34.54
N GLU A 242 -4.16 15.11 -34.86
CA GLU A 242 -4.37 13.72 -35.28
C GLU A 242 -3.32 13.27 -36.32
N ALA A 243 -2.84 14.18 -37.16
CA ALA A 243 -1.76 13.91 -38.12
C ALA A 243 -0.43 13.50 -37.45
N GLY A 244 -0.07 14.08 -36.30
CA GLY A 244 1.10 13.66 -35.52
C GLY A 244 0.95 12.24 -34.97
N LYS A 245 -0.25 11.88 -34.49
CA LYS A 245 -0.53 10.52 -34.00
C LYS A 245 -0.39 9.52 -35.14
N SER A 246 -0.98 9.82 -36.30
CA SER A 246 -0.88 8.99 -37.50
C SER A 246 0.58 8.75 -37.94
N ILE A 247 1.44 9.77 -37.88
CA ILE A 247 2.88 9.60 -38.17
C ILE A 247 3.54 8.65 -37.17
N PHE A 248 3.25 8.79 -35.88
CA PHE A 248 3.83 7.92 -34.85
C PHE A 248 3.34 6.47 -35.00
N VAL A 249 2.06 6.27 -35.27
CA VAL A 249 1.48 4.95 -35.54
C VAL A 249 2.15 4.31 -36.77
N ALA A 250 2.25 5.06 -37.87
CA ALA A 250 2.91 4.59 -39.08
C ALA A 250 4.40 4.24 -38.83
N ALA A 251 5.11 5.05 -38.04
CA ALA A 251 6.50 4.80 -37.69
C ALA A 251 6.70 3.55 -36.82
N CYS A 252 5.81 3.30 -35.86
CA CYS A 252 5.84 2.06 -35.06
C CYS A 252 5.59 0.83 -35.94
N LEU A 253 4.58 0.89 -36.82
CA LEU A 253 4.26 -0.22 -37.73
C LEU A 253 5.39 -0.49 -38.73
N LEU A 254 6.02 0.56 -39.27
CA LEU A 254 7.17 0.43 -40.15
C LEU A 254 8.39 -0.14 -39.42
N ALA A 255 8.66 0.29 -38.17
CA ALA A 255 9.72 -0.28 -37.35
C ALA A 255 9.50 -1.78 -37.09
N ILE A 256 8.24 -2.20 -36.88
CA ILE A 256 7.88 -3.61 -36.76
C ILE A 256 8.10 -4.35 -38.09
N GLN A 257 7.67 -3.79 -39.23
CA GLN A 257 7.87 -4.37 -40.56
C GLN A 257 9.37 -4.58 -40.86
N ARG A 258 10.23 -3.62 -40.49
CA ARG A 258 11.69 -3.70 -40.65
C ARG A 258 12.39 -4.71 -39.74
N GLY A 259 11.67 -5.34 -38.82
CA GLY A 259 12.25 -6.27 -37.84
C GLY A 259 13.02 -5.61 -36.70
N THR A 260 12.88 -4.28 -36.52
CA THR A 260 13.50 -3.51 -35.44
C THR A 260 12.46 -2.77 -34.60
N PRO A 261 11.55 -3.48 -33.91
CA PRO A 261 10.40 -2.88 -33.23
C PRO A 261 10.81 -2.23 -31.90
N ASN A 262 11.50 -1.10 -31.92
CA ASN A 262 11.83 -0.33 -30.71
C ASN A 262 11.62 1.17 -30.94
N LEU A 263 11.35 1.90 -29.86
CA LEU A 263 11.07 3.34 -29.94
C LEU A 263 12.28 4.18 -30.36
N GLY A 264 13.50 3.62 -30.25
CA GLY A 264 14.69 4.23 -30.83
C GLY A 264 14.66 4.25 -32.35
N GLU A 265 14.21 3.18 -32.99
CA GLU A 265 14.01 3.15 -34.45
C GLU A 265 12.85 4.06 -34.86
N VAL A 266 11.76 4.07 -34.09
CA VAL A 266 10.64 5.00 -34.32
C VAL A 266 11.12 6.46 -34.28
N ASN A 267 11.94 6.84 -33.31
CA ASN A 267 12.56 8.16 -33.24
C ASN A 267 13.39 8.47 -34.51
N LYS A 268 14.17 7.51 -35.04
CA LYS A 268 14.94 7.69 -36.29
C LYS A 268 14.03 7.86 -37.51
N ILE A 269 12.96 7.07 -37.61
CA ILE A 269 12.00 7.14 -38.72
C ILE A 269 11.30 8.51 -38.74
N VAL A 270 10.88 9.01 -37.57
CA VAL A 270 10.15 10.29 -37.44
C VAL A 270 11.08 11.49 -37.58
N ALA A 271 12.21 11.50 -36.87
CA ALA A 271 13.05 12.69 -36.70
C ALA A 271 14.30 12.70 -37.59
N GLY A 272 14.72 11.55 -38.16
CA GLY A 272 15.91 11.44 -39.00
C GLY A 272 15.72 11.96 -40.43
N GLY A 273 16.82 12.28 -41.13
CA GLY A 273 16.85 12.73 -42.53
C GLY A 273 16.68 14.24 -42.73
N GLU A 274 17.24 14.77 -43.83
CA GLU A 274 17.22 16.20 -44.16
C GLU A 274 15.93 16.61 -44.91
N TYR A 275 15.44 15.79 -45.84
CA TYR A 275 14.27 16.08 -46.69
C TYR A 275 13.08 15.17 -46.34
N LYS A 276 12.29 15.59 -45.34
CA LYS A 276 11.21 14.79 -44.73
C LYS A 276 10.16 14.27 -45.71
N ASN A 277 9.63 15.13 -46.57
CA ASN A 277 8.58 14.74 -47.52
C ASN A 277 9.03 13.64 -48.49
N ALA A 278 10.26 13.73 -49.01
CA ALA A 278 10.82 12.73 -49.91
C ALA A 278 11.06 11.40 -49.19
N GLN A 279 11.60 11.46 -47.97
CA GLN A 279 11.83 10.30 -47.12
C GLN A 279 10.53 9.57 -46.76
N TYR A 280 9.48 10.30 -46.41
CA TYR A 280 8.17 9.70 -46.09
C TYR A 280 7.51 9.10 -47.33
N LYS A 281 7.78 9.64 -48.52
CA LYS A 281 7.38 9.00 -49.78
C LYS A 281 8.09 7.65 -49.97
N THR A 282 9.40 7.58 -49.69
CA THR A 282 10.12 6.30 -49.69
C THR A 282 9.54 5.31 -48.68
N TYR A 283 9.10 5.76 -47.51
CA TYR A 283 8.42 4.90 -46.53
C TYR A 283 7.06 4.40 -47.02
N ALA A 284 6.33 5.21 -47.80
CA ALA A 284 5.12 4.77 -48.47
C ALA A 284 5.43 3.69 -49.51
N ASP A 285 6.50 3.86 -50.30
CA ASP A 285 6.91 2.86 -51.31
C ASP A 285 7.32 1.53 -50.65
N GLU A 286 8.01 1.60 -49.51
CA GLU A 286 8.47 0.45 -48.70
C GLU A 286 7.34 -0.29 -47.96
N ALA A 287 6.26 0.39 -47.61
CA ALA A 287 5.17 -0.21 -46.85
C ALA A 287 4.57 -1.44 -47.57
N GLU A 288 4.44 -2.55 -46.85
CA GLU A 288 3.85 -3.79 -47.41
C GLU A 288 2.31 -3.71 -47.42
N GLU A 289 1.73 -3.08 -46.41
CA GLU A 289 0.29 -2.98 -46.20
C GLU A 289 -0.28 -1.69 -46.79
N ASP A 290 -1.43 -1.77 -47.46
CA ASP A 290 -2.06 -0.63 -48.15
C ASP A 290 -2.38 0.53 -47.20
N ILE A 291 -2.88 0.23 -46.00
CA ILE A 291 -3.20 1.24 -44.98
C ILE A 291 -1.92 1.95 -44.52
N LEU A 292 -0.82 1.22 -44.34
CA LEU A 292 0.45 1.82 -43.94
C LEU A 292 1.01 2.72 -45.05
N ARG A 293 0.89 2.28 -46.31
CA ARG A 293 1.23 3.06 -47.51
C ARG A 293 0.42 4.35 -47.56
N GLU A 294 -0.88 4.29 -47.28
CA GLU A 294 -1.77 5.45 -47.25
C GLU A 294 -1.35 6.46 -46.16
N LEU A 295 -1.09 5.99 -44.94
CA LEU A 295 -0.63 6.85 -43.84
C LEU A 295 0.64 7.62 -44.21
N TRP A 296 1.64 6.94 -44.79
CA TRP A 296 2.87 7.57 -45.23
C TRP A 296 2.69 8.50 -46.43
N THR A 297 1.83 8.14 -47.39
CA THR A 297 1.50 9.00 -48.55
C THR A 297 0.84 10.31 -48.10
N ASN A 298 -0.10 10.21 -47.15
CA ASN A 298 -0.76 11.37 -46.55
C ASN A 298 0.24 12.25 -45.79
N ALA A 299 1.13 11.64 -45.00
CA ALA A 299 2.18 12.37 -44.29
C ALA A 299 3.19 13.04 -45.24
N ALA A 300 3.57 12.38 -46.33
CA ALA A 300 4.48 12.90 -47.35
C ALA A 300 3.87 14.04 -48.18
N SER A 301 2.54 14.06 -48.33
CA SER A 301 1.79 15.09 -49.07
C SER A 301 1.52 16.35 -48.25
N ALA A 302 1.71 16.30 -46.92
CA ALA A 302 1.55 17.46 -46.05
C ALA A 302 2.59 18.55 -46.39
N SER A 303 2.23 19.82 -46.22
CA SER A 303 3.19 20.91 -46.40
C SER A 303 4.37 20.76 -45.42
N SER A 304 5.59 21.10 -45.86
CA SER A 304 6.79 20.92 -45.03
C SER A 304 6.71 21.65 -43.69
N ARG A 305 5.99 22.79 -43.62
CA ARG A 305 5.71 23.51 -42.37
C ARG A 305 4.83 22.70 -41.41
N LEU A 306 3.74 22.12 -41.91
CA LEU A 306 2.84 21.28 -41.10
C LEU A 306 3.55 20.01 -40.63
N LEU A 307 4.32 19.36 -41.51
CA LEU A 307 5.07 18.15 -41.17
C LEU A 307 6.11 18.42 -40.08
N THR A 308 6.88 19.51 -40.21
CA THR A 308 7.83 19.94 -39.17
C THR A 308 7.11 20.23 -37.84
N SER A 309 5.94 20.88 -37.90
CA SER A 309 5.13 21.16 -36.70
C SER A 309 4.66 19.87 -36.01
N ASN A 310 4.21 18.86 -36.77
CA ASN A 310 3.77 17.58 -36.23
C ASN A 310 4.92 16.78 -35.62
N ILE A 311 6.09 16.77 -36.28
CA ILE A 311 7.31 16.15 -35.74
C ILE A 311 7.72 16.84 -34.43
N GLN A 312 7.73 18.18 -34.40
CA GLN A 312 8.06 18.93 -33.19
C GLN A 312 7.07 18.63 -32.06
N ALA A 313 5.79 18.47 -32.37
CA ALA A 313 4.77 18.07 -31.40
C ALA A 313 5.08 16.68 -30.82
N LEU A 314 5.42 15.69 -31.65
CA LEU A 314 5.83 14.34 -31.21
C LEU A 314 7.07 14.36 -30.30
N MET A 315 8.10 15.12 -30.70
CA MET A 315 9.32 15.26 -29.91
C MET A 315 9.03 15.89 -28.55
N THR A 316 8.21 16.95 -28.54
CA THR A 316 7.83 17.64 -27.31
C THR A 316 6.88 16.78 -26.44
N ALA A 317 6.08 15.90 -27.05
CA ALA A 317 5.14 15.02 -26.35
C ALA A 317 5.84 13.92 -25.55
N GLY A 318 6.94 13.35 -26.06
CA GLY A 318 7.74 12.36 -25.33
C GLY A 318 8.90 11.74 -26.11
N LEU A 319 8.86 11.76 -27.45
CA LEU A 319 9.82 11.01 -28.29
C LEU A 319 11.26 11.54 -28.20
N LYS A 320 11.46 12.78 -27.71
CA LYS A 320 12.78 13.39 -27.49
C LYS A 320 13.66 12.60 -26.50
N GLN A 321 13.08 11.78 -25.63
CA GLN A 321 13.87 10.94 -24.70
C GLN A 321 14.83 9.99 -25.43
N TRP A 322 14.48 9.54 -26.64
CA TRP A 322 15.28 8.62 -27.44
C TRP A 322 16.46 9.27 -28.17
N ASP A 323 16.63 10.59 -28.02
CA ASP A 323 17.87 11.28 -28.39
C ASP A 323 19.02 10.91 -27.44
N ASN A 324 18.70 10.43 -26.23
CA ASN A 324 19.68 9.96 -25.26
C ASN A 324 20.04 8.47 -25.53
N PRO A 325 21.33 8.14 -25.77
CA PRO A 325 21.79 6.76 -25.97
C PRO A 325 21.45 5.80 -24.83
N ALA A 326 21.43 6.29 -23.58
CA ALA A 326 21.11 5.50 -22.41
C ALA A 326 19.66 5.00 -22.43
N VAL A 327 18.72 5.88 -22.81
CA VAL A 327 17.30 5.52 -22.96
C VAL A 327 17.13 4.56 -24.14
N ARG A 328 17.82 4.80 -25.26
CA ARG A 328 17.77 3.90 -26.43
C ARG A 328 18.24 2.49 -26.06
N SER A 329 19.39 2.34 -25.40
CA SER A 329 19.90 1.03 -25.00
C SER A 329 18.99 0.35 -23.96
N ALA A 330 18.47 1.11 -22.99
CA ALA A 330 17.52 0.57 -22.01
C ALA A 330 16.17 0.14 -22.62
N THR A 331 15.87 0.52 -23.86
CA THR A 331 14.57 0.26 -24.52
C THR A 331 14.68 -0.49 -25.85
N GLU A 332 15.87 -0.99 -26.18
CA GLU A 332 16.12 -1.72 -27.44
C GLU A 332 15.47 -3.11 -27.45
N ALA A 333 15.36 -3.74 -26.27
CA ALA A 333 14.84 -5.08 -26.05
C ALA A 333 14.08 -5.14 -24.71
N SER A 334 13.46 -6.29 -24.41
CA SER A 334 12.80 -6.55 -23.13
C SER A 334 13.45 -7.75 -22.47
N ASP A 335 13.87 -7.61 -21.22
CA ASP A 335 14.42 -8.71 -20.42
C ASP A 335 13.33 -9.41 -19.57
N PHE A 336 12.11 -8.86 -19.52
CA PHE A 336 10.96 -9.42 -18.82
C PHE A 336 9.67 -9.25 -19.63
N ASP A 337 8.62 -10.00 -19.28
CA ASP A 337 7.30 -9.99 -19.93
C ASP A 337 6.18 -9.88 -18.88
N PHE A 338 5.35 -8.85 -18.95
CA PHE A 338 4.29 -8.65 -17.96
C PHE A 338 3.22 -9.75 -17.96
N SER A 339 3.08 -10.53 -19.04
CA SER A 339 2.15 -11.65 -19.09
C SER A 339 2.53 -12.81 -18.15
N THR A 340 3.78 -12.89 -17.68
CA THR A 340 4.24 -13.95 -16.78
C THR A 340 4.15 -13.58 -15.30
N PHE A 341 3.89 -12.30 -14.97
CA PHE A 341 3.89 -11.80 -13.58
C PHE A 341 2.82 -12.44 -12.69
N ARG A 342 1.77 -13.06 -13.25
CA ARG A 342 0.80 -13.83 -12.45
C ARG A 342 1.14 -15.32 -12.34
N LYS A 343 2.04 -15.82 -13.19
CA LYS A 343 2.41 -17.24 -13.30
C LYS A 343 3.57 -17.58 -12.37
N THR A 344 4.59 -16.74 -12.35
CA THR A 344 5.74 -16.86 -11.45
C THR A 344 5.94 -15.55 -10.68
N PRO A 345 6.44 -15.59 -9.43
CA PRO A 345 6.77 -14.38 -8.68
C PRO A 345 7.92 -13.61 -9.36
N GLN A 346 7.69 -12.35 -9.68
CA GLN A 346 8.67 -11.47 -10.30
C GLN A 346 8.66 -10.09 -9.63
N SER A 347 9.83 -9.47 -9.52
CA SER A 347 10.00 -8.17 -8.88
C SER A 347 10.66 -7.17 -9.81
N LEU A 348 9.94 -6.17 -10.30
CA LEU A 348 10.49 -5.08 -11.10
C LEU A 348 10.64 -3.81 -10.26
N TYR A 349 11.89 -3.36 -10.08
CA TYR A 349 12.21 -2.09 -9.45
C TYR A 349 12.56 -1.05 -10.51
N ILE A 350 11.73 -0.01 -10.62
CA ILE A 350 11.94 1.14 -11.49
C ILE A 350 12.67 2.20 -10.65
N ALA A 351 14.00 2.15 -10.63
CA ALA A 351 14.83 3.02 -9.82
C ALA A 351 15.21 4.28 -10.61
N VAL A 352 14.54 5.40 -10.35
CA VAL A 352 14.73 6.66 -11.08
C VAL A 352 14.80 7.81 -10.09
N SER A 353 15.89 8.60 -10.11
CA SER A 353 16.05 9.74 -9.19
C SER A 353 14.97 10.82 -9.37
N GLU A 354 14.74 11.60 -8.31
CA GLU A 354 13.82 12.75 -8.32
C GLU A 354 14.09 13.72 -9.49
N ASP A 355 15.35 13.94 -9.85
CA ASP A 355 15.73 14.84 -10.95
C ASP A 355 15.41 14.29 -12.34
N HIS A 356 15.30 12.97 -12.47
CA HIS A 356 15.13 12.29 -13.76
C HIS A 356 13.70 11.81 -14.02
N ILE A 357 12.85 11.73 -12.99
CA ILE A 357 11.49 11.18 -13.11
C ILE A 357 10.64 11.96 -14.12
N ALA A 358 10.70 13.30 -14.09
CA ALA A 358 9.98 14.15 -15.05
C ALA A 358 10.46 13.90 -16.49
N THR A 359 11.77 13.69 -16.67
CA THR A 359 12.35 13.37 -17.97
C THR A 359 11.94 12.01 -18.47
N LEU A 360 11.74 11.00 -17.61
CA LEU A 360 11.37 9.63 -17.99
C LEU A 360 9.87 9.34 -17.90
N ALA A 361 9.06 10.27 -17.36
CA ALA A 361 7.64 10.06 -17.08
C ALA A 361 6.85 9.47 -18.28
N PRO A 362 6.98 9.96 -19.53
CA PRO A 362 6.36 9.30 -20.70
C PRO A 362 6.68 7.81 -20.85
N LEU A 363 7.94 7.39 -20.71
CA LEU A 363 8.33 5.98 -20.79
C LEU A 363 7.79 5.17 -19.61
N LEU A 364 7.83 5.73 -18.41
CA LEU A 364 7.30 5.05 -17.23
C LEU A 364 5.77 4.92 -17.29
N ARG A 365 5.06 5.93 -17.82
CA ARG A 365 3.61 5.85 -18.08
C ARG A 365 3.28 4.73 -19.06
N LEU A 366 4.07 4.60 -20.13
CA LEU A 366 3.95 3.47 -21.07
C LEU A 366 4.15 2.12 -20.37
N MET A 367 5.18 2.00 -19.55
CA MET A 367 5.48 0.76 -18.82
C MET A 367 4.33 0.35 -17.90
N PHE A 368 3.76 1.28 -17.12
CA PHE A 368 2.60 0.98 -16.28
C PHE A 368 1.34 0.70 -17.10
N ALA A 369 1.14 1.40 -18.23
CA ALA A 369 -0.01 1.14 -19.07
C ALA A 369 0.05 -0.25 -19.72
N ASP A 370 1.23 -0.68 -20.18
CA ASP A 370 1.48 -2.01 -20.72
C ASP A 370 1.33 -3.11 -19.65
N LEU A 371 1.81 -2.87 -18.42
CA LEU A 371 1.56 -3.73 -17.27
C LEU A 371 0.06 -3.92 -17.01
N ILE A 372 -0.69 -2.81 -16.90
CA ILE A 372 -2.12 -2.86 -16.64
C ILE A 372 -2.86 -3.52 -17.79
N ALA A 373 -2.49 -3.21 -19.04
CA ALA A 373 -3.08 -3.82 -20.23
C ALA A 373 -2.84 -5.34 -20.24
N SER A 374 -1.61 -5.78 -19.97
CA SER A 374 -1.21 -7.19 -19.94
C SER A 374 -1.98 -7.98 -18.88
N ILE A 375 -2.13 -7.43 -17.68
CA ILE A 375 -2.89 -8.07 -16.59
C ILE A 375 -4.40 -8.12 -16.92
N ARG A 376 -4.92 -7.10 -17.62
CA ARG A 376 -6.35 -7.01 -17.98
C ARG A 376 -6.75 -7.85 -19.20
N LEU A 377 -5.81 -8.51 -19.87
CA LEU A 377 -6.13 -9.34 -21.04
C LEU A 377 -7.11 -10.46 -20.68
N ASN A 378 -6.91 -11.13 -19.55
CA ASN A 378 -7.76 -12.22 -19.06
C ASN A 378 -7.84 -12.20 -17.53
N GLU A 379 -8.95 -12.66 -16.95
CA GLU A 379 -9.00 -12.95 -15.51
C GLU A 379 -7.98 -14.04 -15.14
N PRO A 380 -7.49 -14.08 -13.88
CA PRO A 380 -6.47 -15.04 -13.46
C PRO A 380 -6.95 -16.49 -13.65
N GLY A 381 -6.22 -17.25 -14.46
CA GLY A 381 -6.44 -18.68 -14.64
C GLY A 381 -5.89 -19.54 -13.50
N PRO A 382 -6.13 -20.88 -13.53
CA PRO A 382 -5.55 -21.80 -12.57
C PRO A 382 -4.01 -21.83 -12.57
N ASP A 383 -3.37 -21.49 -13.69
CA ASP A 383 -1.91 -21.37 -13.86
C ASP A 383 -1.36 -19.99 -13.44
N GLU A 384 -2.22 -19.10 -12.95
CA GLU A 384 -1.88 -17.72 -12.57
C GLU A 384 -2.21 -17.43 -11.08
N PRO A 385 -1.58 -18.16 -10.12
CA PRO A 385 -1.94 -18.06 -8.71
C PRO A 385 -1.44 -16.76 -8.05
N TRP A 386 -0.53 -16.02 -8.69
CA TRP A 386 0.18 -14.91 -8.06
C TRP A 386 -0.47 -13.56 -8.35
N PRO A 387 -0.72 -12.76 -7.30
CA PRO A 387 -1.16 -11.39 -7.48
C PRO A 387 -0.01 -10.47 -7.92
N VAL A 388 -0.34 -9.35 -8.56
CA VAL A 388 0.65 -8.33 -8.95
C VAL A 388 0.41 -7.02 -8.18
N MET A 389 1.36 -6.63 -7.35
CA MET A 389 1.33 -5.37 -6.60
C MET A 389 2.08 -4.27 -7.34
N MET A 390 1.39 -3.19 -7.68
CA MET A 390 1.98 -1.93 -8.13
C MET A 390 2.17 -1.00 -6.92
N MET A 391 3.43 -0.73 -6.59
CA MET A 391 3.81 0.20 -5.53
C MET A 391 4.34 1.47 -6.18
N ILE A 392 3.50 2.51 -6.25
CA ILE A 392 3.88 3.77 -6.89
C ILE A 392 4.24 4.78 -5.80
N ASP A 393 5.52 4.80 -5.41
CA ASP A 393 6.02 5.84 -4.52
C ASP A 393 6.03 7.17 -5.26
N GLU A 394 5.54 8.21 -4.60
CA GLU A 394 5.37 9.55 -5.18
C GLU A 394 4.48 9.58 -6.42
N PHE A 395 3.26 9.07 -6.29
CA PHE A 395 2.29 8.98 -7.38
C PHE A 395 2.13 10.27 -8.21
N GLN A 396 2.24 11.45 -7.58
CA GLN A 396 2.15 12.73 -8.27
C GLN A 396 3.32 13.06 -9.23
N GLN A 397 4.51 12.46 -9.07
CA GLN A 397 5.69 12.78 -9.90
C GLN A 397 5.57 12.26 -11.33
N MET A 398 4.70 11.27 -11.55
CA MET A 398 4.46 10.64 -12.84
C MET A 398 3.56 11.47 -13.77
N GLY A 399 2.96 12.55 -13.27
CA GLY A 399 1.89 13.26 -13.97
C GLY A 399 0.58 12.46 -13.98
N ALA A 400 -0.35 12.86 -14.84
CA ALA A 400 -1.63 12.17 -14.95
C ALA A 400 -1.45 10.78 -15.58
N MET A 401 -2.10 9.78 -14.97
CA MET A 401 -2.20 8.40 -15.47
C MET A 401 -3.67 8.02 -15.71
N PRO A 402 -4.34 8.57 -16.75
CA PRO A 402 -5.77 8.35 -16.98
C PRO A 402 -6.15 6.88 -17.19
N TYR A 403 -5.20 6.05 -17.65
CA TYR A 403 -5.42 4.61 -17.79
C TYR A 403 -5.52 3.91 -16.44
N LEU A 404 -4.67 4.27 -15.48
CA LEU A 404 -4.75 3.73 -14.11
C LEU A 404 -6.02 4.23 -13.41
N GLU A 405 -6.34 5.52 -13.53
CA GLU A 405 -7.56 6.10 -12.97
C GLU A 405 -8.83 5.38 -13.44
N ARG A 406 -8.88 4.97 -14.72
CA ARG A 406 -10.00 4.18 -15.25
C ARG A 406 -9.93 2.72 -14.83
N ALA A 407 -8.72 2.12 -14.83
CA ALA A 407 -8.54 0.71 -14.59
C ALA A 407 -8.74 0.30 -13.13
N ILE A 408 -8.43 1.18 -12.17
CA ILE A 408 -8.43 0.88 -10.72
C ILE A 408 -9.75 0.26 -10.22
N HIS A 409 -10.88 0.62 -10.80
CA HIS A 409 -12.20 0.09 -10.42
C HIS A 409 -12.44 -1.37 -10.82
N SER A 410 -11.65 -1.91 -11.75
CA SER A 410 -11.76 -3.28 -12.25
C SER A 410 -10.52 -4.13 -11.99
N LEU A 411 -9.37 -3.49 -11.76
CA LEU A 411 -8.06 -4.15 -11.77
C LEU A 411 -7.91 -5.25 -10.71
N ALA A 412 -8.66 -5.13 -9.62
CA ALA A 412 -8.80 -6.13 -8.57
C ALA A 412 -9.18 -7.53 -9.09
N SER A 413 -10.19 -7.63 -9.97
CA SER A 413 -10.66 -8.92 -10.49
C SER A 413 -9.62 -9.59 -11.39
N TYR A 414 -8.72 -8.80 -11.97
CA TYR A 414 -7.59 -9.27 -12.77
C TYR A 414 -6.35 -9.63 -11.93
N GLY A 415 -6.45 -9.60 -10.60
CA GLY A 415 -5.35 -9.95 -9.69
C GLY A 415 -4.37 -8.81 -9.39
N GLY A 416 -4.64 -7.60 -9.89
CA GLY A 416 -3.82 -6.42 -9.62
C GLY A 416 -4.13 -5.80 -8.26
N ARG A 417 -3.09 -5.28 -7.60
CA ARG A 417 -3.16 -4.49 -6.36
C ARG A 417 -2.37 -3.21 -6.55
N VAL A 418 -2.85 -2.10 -6.01
CA VAL A 418 -2.25 -0.78 -6.29
C VAL A 418 -2.10 -0.02 -4.99
N ALA A 419 -0.88 0.39 -4.69
CA ALA A 419 -0.58 1.36 -3.65
C ALA A 419 -0.15 2.68 -4.32
N MET A 420 -1.02 3.68 -4.21
CA MET A 420 -0.75 5.05 -4.65
C MET A 420 -0.31 5.88 -3.45
N ILE A 421 0.94 6.35 -3.44
CA ILE A 421 1.47 7.11 -2.31
C ILE A 421 1.65 8.57 -2.71
N ALA A 422 0.82 9.43 -2.14
CA ALA A 422 0.82 10.86 -2.40
C ALA A 422 1.35 11.65 -1.19
N GLN A 423 2.00 12.78 -1.47
CA GLN A 423 2.45 13.68 -0.40
C GLN A 423 1.31 14.51 0.22
N SER A 424 0.29 14.84 -0.58
CA SER A 424 -0.90 15.60 -0.16
C SER A 424 -2.03 15.43 -1.18
N LEU A 425 -3.28 15.56 -0.73
CA LEU A 425 -4.45 15.56 -1.61
C LEU A 425 -4.45 16.73 -2.59
N ALA A 426 -3.95 17.89 -2.16
CA ALA A 426 -3.83 19.07 -3.01
C ALA A 426 -2.89 18.86 -4.21
N SER A 427 -1.88 18.00 -4.08
CA SER A 427 -0.98 17.67 -5.21
C SER A 427 -1.67 16.76 -6.22
N LEU A 428 -2.53 15.85 -5.77
CA LEU A 428 -3.35 15.03 -6.65
C LEU A 428 -4.37 15.87 -7.42
N ASP A 429 -5.03 16.82 -6.75
CA ASP A 429 -6.00 17.72 -7.40
C ASP A 429 -5.37 18.56 -8.52
N ARG A 430 -4.10 18.95 -8.40
CA ARG A 430 -3.41 19.70 -9.47
C ARG A 430 -3.22 18.88 -10.74
N ILE A 431 -3.15 17.55 -10.61
CA ILE A 431 -2.86 16.64 -11.72
C ILE A 431 -4.16 16.06 -12.28
N TYR A 432 -5.04 15.56 -11.42
CA TYR A 432 -6.25 14.84 -11.80
C TYR A 432 -7.51 15.69 -11.70
N GLY A 433 -7.43 16.88 -11.11
CA GLY A 433 -8.61 17.63 -10.70
C GLY A 433 -9.33 16.99 -9.51
N PRO A 434 -10.34 17.69 -8.95
CA PRO A 434 -11.13 17.17 -7.82
C PRO A 434 -11.88 15.87 -8.15
N GLU A 435 -12.46 15.77 -9.36
CA GLU A 435 -13.22 14.62 -9.82
C GLU A 435 -12.32 13.39 -10.01
N GLY A 436 -11.15 13.56 -10.64
CA GLY A 436 -10.22 12.44 -10.85
C GLY A 436 -9.59 11.96 -9.54
N ARG A 437 -9.30 12.88 -8.60
CA ARG A 437 -8.90 12.49 -7.23
C ARG A 437 -9.98 11.65 -6.55
N GLU A 438 -11.25 12.07 -6.62
CA GLU A 438 -12.37 11.33 -6.04
C GLU A 438 -12.51 9.94 -6.68
N SER A 439 -12.35 9.83 -7.99
CA SER A 439 -12.33 8.54 -8.71
C SER A 439 -11.24 7.61 -8.18
N LEU A 440 -10.00 8.11 -8.03
CA LEU A 440 -8.87 7.34 -7.49
C LEU A 440 -9.11 6.94 -6.02
N GLU A 441 -9.64 7.86 -5.22
CA GLU A 441 -9.96 7.61 -3.82
C GLU A 441 -11.03 6.55 -3.63
N ASN A 442 -12.07 6.55 -4.47
CA ASN A 442 -13.13 5.55 -4.46
C ASN A 442 -12.64 4.20 -4.97
N GLY A 443 -11.78 4.19 -6.00
CA GLY A 443 -11.17 2.97 -6.53
C GLY A 443 -10.17 2.32 -5.56
N ALA A 444 -9.54 3.10 -4.68
CA ALA A 444 -8.59 2.56 -3.71
C ALA A 444 -9.26 1.66 -2.65
N GLY A 445 -10.43 2.00 -2.14
CA GLY A 445 -11.10 1.26 -1.06
C GLY A 445 -10.46 1.42 0.33
N LEU A 446 -9.12 1.46 0.43
CA LEU A 446 -8.38 1.85 1.64
C LEU A 446 -7.74 3.23 1.48
N LYS A 447 -7.98 4.12 2.45
CA LYS A 447 -7.30 5.43 2.55
C LYS A 447 -6.50 5.49 3.84
N LEU A 448 -5.20 5.74 3.74
CA LEU A 448 -4.27 5.81 4.87
C LEU A 448 -3.75 7.23 5.01
N TYR A 449 -3.81 7.77 6.23
CA TYR A 449 -3.31 9.10 6.55
C TYR A 449 -2.26 9.02 7.64
N ILE A 450 -1.05 9.51 7.33
CA ILE A 450 0.05 9.65 8.28
C ILE A 450 0.23 11.14 8.57
N THR A 451 -0.03 11.54 9.82
CA THR A 451 0.15 12.90 10.37
C THR A 451 -0.11 14.01 9.35
N PRO A 452 -1.37 14.28 8.98
CA PRO A 452 -1.70 15.28 7.98
C PRO A 452 -1.21 16.67 8.42
N ARG A 453 -0.42 17.33 7.58
CA ARG A 453 0.16 18.65 7.90
C ARG A 453 -0.61 19.81 7.27
N ASP A 454 -1.06 19.64 6.04
CA ASP A 454 -1.77 20.68 5.33
C ASP A 454 -3.24 20.78 5.79
N GLN A 455 -3.78 22.00 5.78
CA GLN A 455 -5.12 22.27 6.30
C GLN A 455 -6.22 21.50 5.57
N ARG A 456 -6.04 21.26 4.27
CA ARG A 456 -7.05 20.60 3.45
C ARG A 456 -7.13 19.11 3.78
N THR A 457 -6.01 18.41 3.85
CA THR A 457 -5.96 17.01 4.28
C THR A 457 -6.47 16.86 5.72
N VAL A 458 -6.14 17.79 6.63
CA VAL A 458 -6.67 17.76 8.02
C VAL A 458 -8.20 17.82 8.06
N ARG A 459 -8.80 18.74 7.29
CA ARG A 459 -10.26 18.86 7.18
C ARG A 459 -10.89 17.61 6.58
N GLU A 460 -10.29 17.09 5.50
CA GLU A 460 -10.76 15.88 4.83
C GLU A 460 -10.75 14.68 5.78
N VAL A 461 -9.66 14.46 6.51
CA VAL A 461 -9.56 13.35 7.48
C VAL A 461 -10.59 13.51 8.60
N SER A 462 -10.74 14.71 9.16
CA SER A 462 -11.72 14.97 10.21
C SER A 462 -13.16 14.69 9.73
N ALA A 463 -13.49 15.14 8.52
CA ALA A 463 -14.80 14.91 7.91
C ALA A 463 -15.03 13.42 7.57
N ALA A 464 -14.03 12.74 7.01
CA ALA A 464 -14.15 11.36 6.56
C ALA A 464 -14.20 10.34 7.72
N VAL A 465 -13.62 10.68 8.89
CA VAL A 465 -13.74 9.89 10.12
C VAL A 465 -15.15 10.03 10.73
N GLY A 466 -15.82 11.16 10.53
CA GLY A 466 -17.20 11.42 10.93
C GLY A 466 -17.40 11.90 12.37
N SER A 467 -18.66 12.10 12.74
CA SER A 467 -19.10 12.61 14.06
C SER A 467 -19.64 11.50 14.97
N THR A 468 -19.43 11.68 16.27
CA THR A 468 -19.91 10.81 17.34
C THR A 468 -20.75 11.61 18.35
N THR A 469 -21.71 10.95 18.97
CA THR A 469 -22.56 11.56 20.00
C THR A 469 -21.87 11.51 21.36
N ARG A 470 -21.67 12.66 22.01
CA ARG A 470 -21.07 12.74 23.34
C ARG A 470 -22.03 13.37 24.36
N GLU A 471 -22.11 12.76 25.54
CA GLU A 471 -22.86 13.33 26.67
C GLU A 471 -22.02 14.42 27.36
N ALA A 472 -22.38 15.68 27.11
CA ALA A 472 -21.88 16.84 27.83
C ALA A 472 -22.58 16.95 29.19
N VAL A 473 -21.85 16.61 30.24
CA VAL A 473 -22.35 16.66 31.62
C VAL A 473 -21.95 17.99 32.26
N THR A 474 -22.92 18.90 32.40
CA THR A 474 -22.75 20.12 33.17
C THR A 474 -23.05 19.83 34.64
N ARG A 475 -22.02 19.94 35.48
CA ARG A 475 -22.16 19.87 36.94
C ARG A 475 -22.19 21.27 37.51
N MET A 476 -23.32 21.68 38.07
CA MET A 476 -23.42 22.94 38.78
C MET A 476 -23.14 22.71 40.27
N TYR A 477 -22.07 23.30 40.78
CA TYR A 477 -21.79 23.34 42.21
C TYR A 477 -22.47 24.57 42.82
N GLY A 478 -23.60 24.34 43.49
CA GLY A 478 -24.29 25.39 44.24
C GLY A 478 -23.44 25.85 45.43
N ARG A 479 -23.00 27.12 45.42
CA ARG A 479 -22.05 27.68 46.39
C ARG A 479 -22.66 27.99 47.77
N ASN A 480 -23.89 27.57 48.08
CA ASN A 480 -24.52 27.75 49.39
C ASN A 480 -25.74 26.84 49.62
N LYS A 481 -25.58 25.75 50.38
CA LYS A 481 -26.53 25.21 51.39
C LYS A 481 -26.13 23.79 51.87
N GLY A 482 -25.58 23.71 53.09
CA GLY A 482 -25.69 22.58 54.03
C GLY A 482 -25.26 21.16 53.63
N PHE A 483 -25.26 20.25 54.61
CA PHE A 483 -24.88 18.82 54.53
C PHE A 483 -25.66 17.98 53.50
N LEU A 484 -26.64 18.56 52.80
CA LEU A 484 -27.55 17.96 51.81
C LEU A 484 -27.55 18.72 50.47
N GLY A 485 -26.40 19.28 50.07
CA GLY A 485 -26.26 20.00 48.81
C GLY A 485 -26.55 19.10 47.59
N ALA A 486 -27.75 19.22 47.02
CA ALA A 486 -28.13 18.51 45.81
C ALA A 486 -27.24 18.96 44.64
N THR A 487 -26.40 18.05 44.14
CA THR A 487 -25.60 18.29 42.94
C THR A 487 -26.51 18.14 41.73
N SER A 488 -26.97 19.26 41.16
CA SER A 488 -27.71 19.23 39.90
C SER A 488 -26.75 18.88 38.77
N THR A 489 -26.98 17.71 38.16
CA THR A 489 -26.22 17.23 37.01
C THR A 489 -27.15 17.27 35.81
N SER A 490 -26.91 18.20 34.89
CA SER A 490 -27.61 18.24 33.61
C SER A 490 -26.71 17.59 32.56
N ALA A 491 -27.24 16.59 31.88
CA ALA A 491 -26.57 15.93 30.78
C ALA A 491 -27.26 16.33 29.47
N ARG A 492 -26.47 16.81 28.52
CA ARG A 492 -26.92 17.15 27.16
C ARG A 492 -26.12 16.32 26.17
N LEU A 493 -26.78 15.79 25.15
CA LEU A 493 -26.08 15.15 24.03
C LEU A 493 -25.61 16.25 23.06
N GLU A 494 -24.36 16.18 22.66
CA GLU A 494 -23.74 17.09 21.70
C GLU A 494 -23.01 16.30 20.61
N GLU A 495 -23.04 16.82 19.40
CA GLU A 495 -22.25 16.31 18.28
C GLU A 495 -20.78 16.68 18.48
N ARG A 496 -19.88 15.70 18.33
CA ARG A 496 -18.44 15.94 18.31
C ARG A 496 -17.80 15.14 17.17
N PRO A 497 -16.91 15.74 16.36
CA PRO A 497 -16.07 14.97 15.45
C PRO A 497 -15.29 13.88 16.21
N LEU A 498 -15.27 12.64 15.71
CA LEU A 498 -14.52 11.56 16.34
C LEU A 498 -13.02 11.86 16.35
N LEU A 499 -12.54 12.56 15.33
CA LEU A 499 -11.23 13.20 15.29
C LEU A 499 -11.42 14.66 14.87
N SER A 500 -11.23 15.61 15.78
CA SER A 500 -11.30 17.03 15.45
C SER A 500 -10.11 17.47 14.58
N GLU A 501 -10.24 18.57 13.82
CA GLU A 501 -9.12 19.13 13.05
C GLU A 501 -7.88 19.45 13.91
N THR A 502 -8.08 19.82 15.18
CA THR A 502 -6.98 20.10 16.12
C THR A 502 -6.28 18.81 16.53
N GLU A 503 -7.03 17.75 16.86
CA GLU A 503 -6.48 16.42 17.17
C GLU A 503 -5.79 15.80 15.94
N ALA A 504 -6.37 15.93 14.75
CA ALA A 504 -5.77 15.47 13.50
C ALA A 504 -4.43 16.16 13.20
N ARG A 505 -4.31 17.47 13.48
CA ARG A 505 -3.07 18.24 13.31
C ARG A 505 -1.99 17.85 14.33
N LEU A 506 -2.41 17.48 15.54
CA LEU A 506 -1.53 17.09 16.65
C LEU A 506 -1.40 15.56 16.78
N MET A 507 -1.79 14.82 15.74
CA MET A 507 -1.71 13.36 15.75
C MET A 507 -0.26 12.90 15.92
N ASP A 508 -0.06 11.86 16.74
CA ASP A 508 1.25 11.29 16.97
C ASP A 508 1.86 10.78 15.63
N PRO A 509 3.13 11.09 15.31
CA PRO A 509 3.83 10.54 14.16
C PRO A 509 3.86 9.01 14.07
N ASP A 510 3.67 8.31 15.18
CA ASP A 510 3.58 6.86 15.27
C ASP A 510 2.15 6.32 15.18
N GLU A 511 1.15 7.17 14.90
CA GLU A 511 -0.23 6.76 14.63
C GLU A 511 -0.56 6.87 13.14
N VAL A 512 -1.41 5.96 12.66
CA VAL A 512 -1.98 5.97 11.31
C VAL A 512 -3.50 5.86 11.41
N ILE A 513 -4.19 6.72 10.65
CA ILE A 513 -5.63 6.62 10.46
C ILE A 513 -5.88 5.87 9.16
N ILE A 514 -6.69 4.82 9.23
CA ILE A 514 -7.04 3.97 8.11
C ILE A 514 -8.56 4.04 7.94
N LEU A 515 -9.00 4.47 6.76
CA LEU A 515 -10.40 4.45 6.37
C LEU A 515 -10.61 3.28 5.40
N ALA A 516 -11.53 2.40 5.74
CA ALA A 516 -11.87 1.21 4.96
C ALA A 516 -13.37 1.25 4.65
N SER A 517 -13.79 2.00 3.64
CA SER A 517 -15.23 2.15 3.34
C SER A 517 -15.86 0.80 2.96
N PRO A 518 -17.07 0.46 3.44
CA PRO A 518 -18.02 1.26 4.24
C PRO A 518 -17.91 1.06 5.77
N GLN A 519 -16.74 0.66 6.29
CA GLN A 519 -16.52 0.39 7.71
C GLN A 519 -16.20 1.66 8.51
N HIS A 520 -16.33 1.55 9.83
CA HIS A 520 -15.85 2.59 10.76
C HIS A 520 -14.34 2.83 10.62
N PRO A 521 -13.84 4.04 10.96
CA PRO A 521 -12.42 4.35 10.86
C PRO A 521 -11.58 3.51 11.84
N ILE A 522 -10.34 3.22 11.46
CA ILE A 522 -9.39 2.45 12.25
C ILE A 522 -8.24 3.37 12.66
N LYS A 523 -7.92 3.35 13.95
CA LYS A 523 -6.74 4.00 14.50
C LYS A 523 -5.73 2.93 14.88
N ALA A 524 -4.56 2.94 14.26
CA ALA A 524 -3.52 1.92 14.46
C ALA A 524 -2.15 2.55 14.73
N SER A 525 -1.25 1.77 15.31
CA SER A 525 0.16 2.14 15.40
C SER A 525 0.84 1.95 14.05
N ARG A 526 1.70 2.90 13.69
CA ARG A 526 2.55 2.83 12.51
C ARG A 526 3.58 1.73 12.69
N ILE A 527 3.84 0.98 11.62
CA ILE A 527 4.89 -0.04 11.62
C ILE A 527 6.25 0.64 11.55
N LYS A 528 7.24 0.05 12.22
CA LYS A 528 8.65 0.41 12.07
C LYS A 528 9.40 -0.86 11.75
N TYR A 529 9.70 -1.10 10.47
CA TYR A 529 10.27 -2.39 10.03
C TYR A 529 11.57 -2.76 10.78
N TYR A 530 12.35 -1.77 11.23
CA TYR A 530 13.61 -1.99 11.95
C TYR A 530 13.42 -2.29 13.45
N ASP A 531 12.24 -2.02 14.00
CA ASP A 531 11.88 -2.33 15.40
C ASP A 531 11.00 -3.59 15.50
N ASP A 532 10.28 -3.92 14.43
CA ASP A 532 9.34 -5.04 14.37
C ASP A 532 10.07 -6.40 14.29
N PRO A 533 9.79 -7.36 15.20
CA PRO A 533 10.49 -8.64 15.21
C PRO A 533 10.44 -9.42 13.89
N SER A 534 9.30 -9.39 13.19
CA SER A 534 9.10 -10.15 11.94
C SER A 534 9.91 -9.55 10.80
N PHE A 535 9.90 -8.23 10.67
CA PHE A 535 10.66 -7.55 9.61
C PHE A 535 12.16 -7.50 9.89
N LYS A 536 12.57 -7.44 11.17
CA LYS A 536 14.00 -7.56 11.54
C LYS A 536 14.58 -8.91 11.14
N ASP A 537 13.84 -9.99 11.37
CA ASP A 537 14.26 -11.33 10.95
C ASP A 537 14.40 -11.42 9.42
N MET A 538 13.41 -10.91 8.68
CA MET A 538 13.44 -10.80 7.22
C MET A 538 14.65 -10.01 6.69
N LEU A 539 15.02 -8.90 7.36
CA LEU A 539 16.20 -8.12 7.00
C LEU A 539 17.51 -8.87 7.30
N ALA A 540 17.61 -9.52 8.46
CA ALA A 540 18.79 -10.28 8.84
C ALA A 540 19.09 -11.41 7.83
N ARG A 541 18.06 -12.07 7.28
CA ARG A 541 18.19 -13.15 6.29
C ARG A 541 18.88 -12.73 4.99
N GLN A 542 18.81 -11.46 4.60
CA GLN A 542 19.41 -10.94 3.37
C GLN A 542 20.75 -10.24 3.59
N GLU A 543 21.21 -10.08 4.84
CA GLU A 543 22.53 -9.52 5.13
C GLU A 543 23.65 -10.35 4.49
N GLY A 544 24.64 -9.67 3.92
CA GLY A 544 25.77 -10.30 3.22
C GLY A 544 25.46 -10.95 1.87
N LYS A 545 24.20 -10.96 1.40
CA LYS A 545 23.85 -11.47 0.07
C LYS A 545 24.14 -10.44 -1.02
N PRO A 546 24.60 -10.86 -2.21
CA PRO A 546 24.83 -9.94 -3.33
C PRO A 546 23.51 -9.37 -3.85
N PHE A 547 23.57 -8.16 -4.41
CA PHE A 547 22.43 -7.57 -5.08
C PHE A 547 22.15 -8.25 -6.43
N PRO A 548 20.86 -8.44 -6.80
CA PRO A 548 20.47 -9.04 -8.09
C PRO A 548 20.56 -8.01 -9.22
N TYR A 549 21.77 -7.50 -9.49
CA TYR A 549 22.00 -6.67 -10.68
C TYR A 549 22.07 -7.55 -11.94
N PRO A 550 21.61 -7.04 -13.10
CA PRO A 550 21.85 -7.75 -14.35
C PRO A 550 23.36 -7.80 -14.64
N PRO A 551 23.82 -8.82 -15.39
CA PRO A 551 25.20 -8.87 -15.84
C PRO A 551 25.55 -7.62 -16.68
N SER A 552 26.66 -6.97 -16.35
CA SER A 552 27.19 -5.87 -17.18
C SER A 552 27.79 -6.44 -18.46
N VAL A 553 27.18 -6.15 -19.61
CA VAL A 553 27.74 -6.52 -20.92
C VAL A 553 28.71 -5.43 -21.37
N GLN A 554 29.98 -5.76 -21.57
CA GLN A 554 30.95 -4.84 -22.17
C GLN A 554 30.46 -4.37 -23.55
N GLY A 555 30.38 -3.05 -23.75
CA GLY A 555 30.02 -2.44 -25.04
C GLY A 555 28.51 -2.32 -25.34
N VAL A 556 27.63 -2.73 -24.41
CA VAL A 556 26.17 -2.50 -24.54
C VAL A 556 25.71 -1.49 -23.49
N GLY A 557 25.12 -0.40 -23.95
CA GLY A 557 24.77 0.77 -23.15
C GLY A 557 25.88 1.83 -23.12
N PRO A 558 25.63 3.02 -22.57
CA PRO A 558 26.65 4.07 -22.42
C PRO A 558 27.77 3.69 -21.43
N TRP A 559 27.72 2.46 -20.92
CA TRP A 559 28.59 1.80 -19.95
C TRP A 559 29.86 1.24 -20.58
N GLY A 560 29.99 1.28 -21.91
CA GLY A 560 31.23 1.02 -22.61
C GLY A 560 32.21 2.16 -22.36
N GLY A 561 33.10 2.00 -21.39
CA GLY A 561 34.28 2.85 -21.28
C GLY A 561 35.13 2.67 -22.53
N ASP A 562 35.37 3.77 -23.26
CA ASP A 562 36.52 3.85 -24.16
C ASP A 562 37.77 3.42 -23.38
N GLY A 563 38.53 2.51 -23.98
CA GLY A 563 39.75 1.98 -23.38
C GLY A 563 40.71 3.09 -22.96
N GLY A 564 41.12 3.05 -21.69
CA GLY A 564 42.13 3.93 -21.12
C GLY A 564 42.38 3.60 -19.66
N ASP A 565 43.32 2.69 -19.42
CA ASP A 565 44.05 2.44 -18.17
C ASP A 565 43.26 2.05 -16.90
N ALA A 566 43.30 0.75 -16.61
CA ALA A 566 42.94 0.19 -15.32
C ALA A 566 43.92 0.65 -14.22
N VAL A 567 43.50 1.60 -13.38
CA VAL A 567 44.10 1.82 -12.06
C VAL A 567 43.43 0.87 -11.06
N GLY A 568 44.26 0.13 -10.35
CA GLY A 568 43.90 -1.07 -9.61
C GLY A 568 42.92 -0.90 -8.45
N ALA A 569 42.36 -2.04 -8.05
CA ALA A 569 41.51 -2.24 -6.89
C ALA A 569 42.11 -1.60 -5.63
N GLY A 570 41.39 -0.64 -5.06
CA GLY A 570 41.58 -0.11 -3.71
C GLY A 570 40.34 -0.41 -2.85
N GLU A 571 40.58 -0.74 -1.60
CA GLU A 571 39.67 -1.09 -0.50
C GLU A 571 38.29 -0.39 -0.42
N PRO A 572 37.30 -1.02 0.25
CA PRO A 572 35.95 -0.49 0.36
C PRO A 572 35.94 0.90 1.01
N VAL A 573 35.32 1.85 0.31
CA VAL A 573 35.07 3.21 0.78
C VAL A 573 34.27 3.13 2.09
N LYS A 574 34.91 3.51 3.20
CA LYS A 574 34.24 3.74 4.48
C LYS A 574 33.18 4.83 4.29
N THR A 575 31.94 4.45 4.60
CA THR A 575 30.78 5.33 4.69
C THR A 575 31.13 6.56 5.54
N ALA A 576 31.01 7.75 4.96
CA ALA A 576 31.19 9.00 5.69
C ALA A 576 30.11 9.12 6.77
N GLU A 577 30.46 8.81 8.02
CA GLU A 577 29.67 9.18 9.18
C GLU A 577 29.60 10.71 9.26
N ARG A 578 28.40 11.26 9.06
CA ARG A 578 28.10 12.65 9.42
C ARG A 578 28.19 12.79 10.94
N SER A 579 29.31 13.34 11.41
CA SER A 579 29.43 13.80 12.79
C SER A 579 28.50 14.98 13.06
N PRO A 580 27.90 15.07 14.27
CA PRO A 580 26.94 16.11 14.62
C PRO A 580 27.66 17.45 14.85
N VAL A 581 26.99 18.54 14.47
CA VAL A 581 27.42 19.91 14.76
C VAL A 581 27.55 20.08 16.27
N ARG A 582 28.78 20.22 16.78
CA ARG A 582 29.06 20.73 18.13
C ARG A 582 30.13 21.80 18.10
N ASP A 583 29.63 22.98 18.46
CA ASP A 583 30.21 24.10 19.19
C ASP A 583 31.73 24.37 19.14
N ARG A 584 32.06 25.59 18.71
CA ARG A 584 33.41 26.15 18.68
C ARG A 584 33.77 26.68 20.06
N SER A 585 34.32 25.83 20.92
CA SER A 585 35.26 26.27 21.95
C SER A 585 36.15 25.09 22.35
N GLN A 586 37.40 25.37 22.70
CA GLN A 586 38.44 24.40 23.08
C GLN A 586 39.26 23.80 21.92
N ARG A 587 39.95 24.67 21.19
CA ARG A 587 41.22 24.33 20.51
C ARG A 587 42.37 24.98 21.27
N ARG A 588 42.98 24.25 22.19
CA ARG A 588 44.36 24.46 22.66
C ARG A 588 44.76 23.26 23.50
N GLU A 589 45.53 22.35 22.90
CA GLU A 589 46.74 21.74 23.46
C GLU A 589 47.20 20.53 22.60
N ALA A 590 48.53 20.40 22.48
CA ALA A 590 49.31 19.28 21.90
C ALA A 590 49.05 18.94 20.40
N ARG A 591 49.89 19.28 19.41
CA ARG A 591 51.35 19.15 19.22
C ARG A 591 51.89 17.70 19.27
N ALA A 592 52.18 17.19 18.07
CA ALA A 592 53.45 16.58 17.63
C ALA A 592 53.61 15.04 17.55
N MET A 593 54.29 14.65 16.45
CA MET A 593 55.00 13.38 16.12
C MET A 593 54.10 12.20 15.70
N SER A 594 54.37 11.41 14.65
CA SER A 594 55.64 10.95 14.06
C SER A 594 55.44 10.41 12.63
N VAL A 595 56.45 10.57 11.78
CA VAL A 595 56.64 10.00 10.43
C VAL A 595 57.56 8.77 10.51
N MET A 596 57.39 7.77 9.62
CA MET A 596 58.37 6.80 9.06
C MET A 596 57.61 5.57 8.53
N ALA A 597 57.99 4.77 7.53
CA ALA A 597 58.84 4.82 6.33
C ALA A 597 58.58 3.49 5.56
N LEU A 598 59.03 3.39 4.30
CA LEU A 598 58.79 2.34 3.28
C LEU A 598 59.43 0.96 3.52
N GLU A 599 58.93 -0.08 2.81
CA GLU A 599 59.64 -1.05 1.91
C GLU A 599 58.68 -2.24 1.55
N ALA A 600 58.33 -2.58 0.30
CA ALA A 600 59.05 -3.18 -0.86
C ALA A 600 59.19 -4.73 -0.85
N GLY A 601 58.48 -5.46 -1.75
CA GLY A 601 58.99 -6.73 -2.31
C GLY A 601 58.03 -7.91 -2.62
N ARG A 602 57.81 -8.16 -3.93
CA ARG A 602 57.80 -9.44 -4.69
C ARG A 602 56.64 -10.46 -4.62
N GLY A 603 56.19 -10.86 -5.82
CA GLY A 603 55.75 -12.24 -6.16
C GLY A 603 54.32 -12.36 -6.74
N ARG A 604 54.18 -12.50 -8.07
CA ARG A 604 52.93 -12.94 -8.74
C ARG A 604 53.11 -14.38 -9.26
N PRO A 605 52.15 -15.30 -9.08
CA PRO A 605 52.06 -16.52 -9.88
C PRO A 605 51.12 -16.35 -11.09
N GLU A 606 51.45 -17.01 -12.20
CA GLU A 606 50.59 -17.15 -13.39
C GLU A 606 49.41 -18.10 -13.11
N PRO A 607 48.24 -17.93 -13.76
CA PRO A 607 47.14 -18.88 -13.66
C PRO A 607 47.20 -19.99 -14.72
N GLU A 608 47.05 -21.22 -14.27
CA GLU A 608 46.88 -22.42 -15.10
C GLU A 608 45.57 -22.40 -15.90
N THR A 609 45.64 -22.82 -17.16
CA THR A 609 44.51 -23.06 -18.06
C THR A 609 43.92 -24.46 -17.82
N LEU A 610 42.64 -24.55 -17.49
CA LEU A 610 41.91 -25.82 -17.37
C LEU A 610 41.38 -26.28 -18.73
N GLU A 611 41.82 -27.46 -19.18
CA GLU A 611 41.33 -28.13 -20.39
C GLU A 611 39.95 -28.76 -20.17
N ARG A 612 39.11 -28.72 -21.21
CA ARG A 612 37.65 -28.91 -21.15
C ARG A 612 37.16 -30.36 -21.14
N GLU A 613 38.05 -31.35 -20.97
CA GLU A 613 37.73 -32.78 -21.13
C GLU A 613 38.32 -33.68 -20.03
N ALA A 614 38.39 -33.21 -18.77
CA ALA A 614 38.73 -34.09 -17.65
C ALA A 614 37.48 -34.77 -17.07
N ALA A 615 37.55 -36.10 -16.87
CA ALA A 615 36.50 -36.89 -16.23
C ALA A 615 36.25 -36.42 -14.79
N VAL A 616 34.98 -36.49 -14.36
CA VAL A 616 34.51 -36.00 -13.05
C VAL A 616 35.32 -36.65 -11.92
N PRO A 617 35.87 -35.87 -10.97
CA PRO A 617 36.62 -36.42 -9.85
C PRO A 617 35.73 -37.35 -9.00
N LYS A 618 36.24 -38.54 -8.65
CA LYS A 618 35.53 -39.58 -7.86
C LYS A 618 34.93 -39.09 -6.52
N GLU A 619 35.40 -37.96 -6.02
CA GLU A 619 34.87 -37.30 -4.82
C GLU A 619 33.45 -36.73 -5.03
N TRP A 620 33.07 -36.45 -6.28
CA TRP A 620 31.75 -35.94 -6.67
C TRP A 620 30.73 -37.05 -6.92
N GLU A 621 31.17 -38.26 -7.32
CA GLU A 621 30.30 -39.44 -7.40
C GLU A 621 29.72 -39.79 -6.01
N ALA A 622 30.56 -39.69 -4.96
CA ALA A 622 30.12 -39.88 -3.57
C ALA A 622 29.19 -38.77 -3.02
N ALA A 623 29.05 -37.63 -3.72
CA ALA A 623 28.09 -36.59 -3.37
C ALA A 623 26.74 -36.79 -4.09
N LEU A 624 26.75 -37.39 -5.28
CA LEU A 624 25.56 -37.73 -6.06
C LEU A 624 24.85 -38.96 -5.49
N ASP A 625 25.59 -40.00 -5.07
CA ASP A 625 25.00 -41.18 -4.40
C ASP A 625 24.27 -40.80 -3.10
N ARG A 626 24.79 -39.81 -2.36
CA ARG A 626 24.11 -39.27 -1.15
C ARG A 626 22.83 -38.48 -1.46
N GLN A 627 22.65 -38.04 -2.70
CA GLN A 627 21.45 -37.32 -3.14
C GLN A 627 20.33 -38.28 -3.56
N GLU A 628 20.66 -39.47 -4.07
CA GLU A 628 19.68 -40.50 -4.41
C GLU A 628 19.08 -41.13 -3.14
N ASP A 629 19.88 -41.41 -2.11
CA ASP A 629 19.41 -41.90 -0.80
C ASP A 629 18.40 -40.94 -0.15
N PHE A 630 18.58 -39.63 -0.32
CA PHE A 630 17.67 -38.60 0.21
C PHE A 630 16.33 -38.54 -0.54
N ILE A 631 16.31 -38.91 -1.83
CA ILE A 631 15.09 -38.92 -2.65
C ILE A 631 14.27 -40.19 -2.37
N GLU A 632 14.91 -41.33 -2.10
CA GLU A 632 14.20 -42.55 -1.67
C GLU A 632 13.59 -42.41 -0.27
N GLU A 633 14.25 -41.72 0.66
CA GLU A 633 13.72 -41.45 2.00
C GLU A 633 12.51 -40.49 1.97
N LEU A 634 12.42 -39.60 0.97
CA LEU A 634 11.32 -38.65 0.80
C LEU A 634 10.07 -39.27 0.13
N LEU A 635 10.24 -40.39 -0.59
CA LEU A 635 9.16 -41.05 -1.35
C LEU A 635 8.56 -42.27 -0.63
N GLY A 636 9.00 -42.56 0.59
CA GLY A 636 8.32 -43.43 1.54
C GLY A 636 8.46 -44.92 1.27
N GLY A 637 9.57 -45.49 1.73
CA GLY A 637 9.62 -46.86 2.25
C GLY A 637 9.04 -46.97 3.65
#